data_AF-A0A921Z2D7-F1
#
_entry.id   AF-A0A921Z2D7-F1
#
_cell.length_a   1.000
_cell.length_b   1.000
_cell.length_c   1.000
_cell.angle_alpha   90.00
_cell.angle_beta   90.00
_cell.angle_gamma   90.00
#
_symmetry.space_group_name_H-M   'P 1'
#
loop_
_entity.id
_entity.type
_entity.pdbx_description
1 polymer ?
#
loop_
_entity_poly.entity_id
_entity_poly.type
_entity_poly.pdbx_seq_one_letter_code
_entity_poly.pdbx_strand_id
1 'polypeptide(L)'
;MNNNLAKMITEQLRNPNELDISLRMEFGPFETVHKWKRMSECYEFVGARRSKHTAVAYKDALYVFGGDNGKSMLNDLIRFDIREKSWTKTGCMGVPPAPRYHHSAVVHRSSMFVFGGYTGNILANSNLTNKNDLFEYKFQSAQWVQWKFTGQEPVPRSAHGAAVYDDKLWIFAGYDGNARLNDMWTINLVGENHQWEKVEQKGQCPPTCCNFPVAVARGKMFVFSGQSGAKITNALFQFDFETHTWSRVCTEHLLRSAGPAPARRYGHVMVAHARHLYVFGGAADNTLPADLHCYDIDTQMWSVVNPAPDSQIPSGRLFHAGAVVGDALYIFGGTVDNNVRSGELFRFQLSNYPRCTLHDDFGRILKSQQFCDVTLLVGDEQTPVLAHQAMLAARSQYLRAKIKEARDELAKKIASGEEKASEVYSYKSPPQLTVTLPEATPEAFNMVLNYIYTDRIDPTEKDENPASPATVLLVMEVLRLALRLSIPRLRGLCARYLRANLCADNVLPALHAAHHARLACIKEYCLRFVVKDYNFTPIVMSSEFERMEQSLMVEVIRRRQQPPAKPPAANEQDQEIVGTTLEQDMCVVVGGGGAELADVRLRVGSATRPAHRSVLAARAAYFEAMFRSFSPTDNIVNIQICDTVPSEEAFDSLLRYIYYGDTNMPTEDSLYLFQAPIYYGFTNNRLQVFCKHNLQSNVSPENVLAILQAADRMRAADIKEYALKMIVHHFGLVARQEAIKNLAQPLLVDIIWALAEEPHFDSPLPVQPRSLPSSSSADTLTDDPEYARHKCGKS
;
A
#
# COMPACT_ATOMS: atom_id res chain seq x y z
N MET A 1 32.21 -23.86 32.68
CA MET A 1 31.06 -23.38 31.88
C MET A 1 31.40 -22.22 30.93
N ASN A 2 32.58 -21.57 31.01
CA ASN A 2 32.93 -20.44 30.12
C ASN A 2 33.50 -20.84 28.74
N ASN A 3 33.89 -22.10 28.51
CA ASN A 3 34.48 -22.52 27.23
C ASN A 3 33.48 -22.96 26.15
N ASN A 4 32.21 -23.20 26.50
CA ASN A 4 31.18 -23.57 25.50
C ASN A 4 30.49 -22.35 24.88
N LEU A 5 30.43 -21.21 25.58
CA LEU A 5 29.87 -19.98 25.05
C LEU A 5 30.83 -19.32 24.04
N ALA A 6 32.13 -19.33 24.33
CA ALA A 6 33.16 -18.89 23.37
C ALA A 6 33.23 -19.81 22.15
N LYS A 7 33.05 -21.13 22.30
CA LYS A 7 32.98 -22.07 21.16
C LYS A 7 31.75 -21.85 20.27
N MET A 8 30.56 -21.62 20.85
CA MET A 8 29.36 -21.29 20.06
C MET A 8 29.50 -19.97 19.29
N ILE A 9 30.11 -18.94 19.91
CA ILE A 9 30.36 -17.65 19.24
C ILE A 9 31.44 -17.80 18.15
N THR A 10 32.43 -18.67 18.35
CA THR A 10 33.52 -18.89 17.38
C THR A 10 33.12 -19.82 16.23
N GLU A 11 32.22 -20.78 16.44
CA GLU A 11 31.73 -21.70 15.41
C GLU A 11 30.71 -21.03 14.46
N GLN A 12 29.94 -20.02 14.92
CA GLN A 12 29.10 -19.21 14.03
C GLN A 12 29.89 -18.21 13.15
N LEU A 13 31.18 -18.00 13.43
CA LEU A 13 32.03 -17.02 12.73
C LEU A 13 33.17 -17.65 11.90
N ARG A 14 33.14 -18.95 11.61
CA ARG A 14 34.18 -19.63 10.82
C ARG A 14 33.64 -20.30 9.56
N ASN A 15 33.43 -19.49 8.51
CA ASN A 15 33.94 -19.83 7.18
C ASN A 15 34.04 -18.56 6.30
N PRO A 16 35.15 -17.80 6.34
CA PRO A 16 35.28 -16.55 5.57
C PRO A 16 35.50 -16.74 4.06
N ASN A 17 35.77 -17.97 3.59
CA ASN A 17 36.19 -18.24 2.22
C ASN A 17 35.23 -19.14 1.40
N GLU A 18 34.03 -19.43 1.91
CA GLU A 18 33.00 -20.22 1.18
C GLU A 18 31.60 -19.58 1.21
N LEU A 19 31.51 -18.36 1.73
CA LEU A 19 30.33 -17.53 1.59
C LEU A 19 30.57 -16.63 0.38
N ASP A 20 30.29 -17.17 -0.80
CA ASP A 20 29.86 -16.39 -1.95
C ASP A 20 28.53 -15.71 -1.57
N ILE A 21 28.61 -14.71 -0.68
CA ILE A 21 27.54 -13.74 -0.46
C ILE A 21 27.63 -12.81 -1.66
N SER A 22 27.28 -13.34 -2.83
CA SER A 22 26.39 -12.56 -3.68
C SER A 22 25.25 -12.15 -2.76
N LEU A 23 25.13 -10.84 -2.51
CA LEU A 23 24.01 -10.21 -1.82
C LEU A 23 22.75 -10.52 -2.62
N ARG A 24 22.26 -11.77 -2.57
CA ARG A 24 20.94 -12.13 -3.06
C ARG A 24 19.98 -11.50 -2.08
N MET A 25 19.56 -10.31 -2.49
CA MET A 25 18.48 -9.52 -1.94
C MET A 25 17.27 -10.45 -1.73
N GLU A 26 17.14 -11.03 -0.55
CA GLU A 26 15.88 -11.64 -0.15
C GLU A 26 14.92 -10.51 0.17
N PHE A 27 13.89 -10.43 -0.67
CA PHE A 27 13.00 -9.29 -0.76
C PHE A 27 11.88 -9.40 0.27
N GLY A 28 11.89 -8.51 1.26
CA GLY A 28 10.68 -8.13 1.99
C GLY A 28 9.70 -7.34 1.10
N PRO A 29 8.42 -7.22 1.48
CA PRO A 29 7.35 -6.68 0.64
C PRO A 29 7.57 -5.21 0.33
N PHE A 30 7.56 -4.74 -0.92
CA PHE A 30 8.00 -3.39 -1.27
C PHE A 30 6.93 -2.25 -1.20
N GLU A 31 7.37 -0.98 -1.14
CA GLU A 31 6.66 0.31 -1.16
C GLU A 31 7.23 1.16 -2.31
N THR A 32 6.46 2.10 -2.80
CA THR A 32 6.48 2.51 -4.20
C THR A 32 6.84 3.97 -4.35
N VAL A 33 7.84 4.30 -5.18
CA VAL A 33 7.93 5.63 -5.78
C VAL A 33 6.88 5.68 -6.89
N HIS A 34 5.66 6.04 -6.54
CA HIS A 34 4.52 6.12 -7.43
C HIS A 34 4.68 7.27 -8.43
N LYS A 35 5.34 7.02 -9.57
CA LYS A 35 5.59 8.05 -10.59
C LYS A 35 5.00 7.68 -11.94
N TRP A 36 4.19 8.59 -12.50
CA TRP A 36 3.72 8.51 -13.89
C TRP A 36 4.70 9.20 -14.83
N LYS A 37 4.99 8.55 -15.96
CA LYS A 37 5.78 9.11 -17.06
C LYS A 37 5.08 8.82 -18.39
N ARG A 38 4.92 9.84 -19.22
CA ARG A 38 4.47 9.67 -20.61
C ARG A 38 5.61 9.08 -21.43
N MET A 39 5.29 8.05 -22.21
CA MET A 39 6.21 7.40 -23.12
C MET A 39 6.00 7.92 -24.54
N SER A 40 6.86 7.49 -25.48
CA SER A 40 6.74 7.86 -26.90
C SER A 40 5.37 7.50 -27.45
N GLU A 41 4.75 8.45 -28.16
CA GLU A 41 3.44 8.27 -28.78
C GLU A 41 3.52 7.21 -29.89
N CYS A 42 2.45 6.43 -30.03
CA CYS A 42 2.31 5.54 -31.18
C CYS A 42 1.91 6.38 -32.38
N TYR A 43 2.85 6.61 -33.30
CA TYR A 43 2.57 7.35 -34.52
C TYR A 43 1.52 6.64 -35.38
N GLU A 44 0.67 7.41 -36.06
CA GLU A 44 -0.47 6.88 -36.81
C GLU A 44 -0.07 5.90 -37.94
N PHE A 45 1.14 6.04 -38.49
CA PHE A 45 1.69 5.11 -39.48
C PHE A 45 2.08 3.75 -38.89
N VAL A 46 2.34 3.67 -37.58
CA VAL A 46 2.63 2.41 -36.86
C VAL A 46 1.33 1.78 -36.36
N GLY A 47 0.46 2.57 -35.74
CA GLY A 47 -0.81 2.10 -35.21
C GLY A 47 -1.78 3.24 -34.93
N ALA A 48 -3.06 3.04 -35.27
CA ALA A 48 -4.09 4.03 -35.01
C ALA A 48 -4.38 4.19 -33.51
N ARG A 49 -4.82 5.40 -33.14
CA ARG A 49 -5.45 5.69 -31.84
C ARG A 49 -6.65 4.76 -31.63
N ARG A 50 -6.79 4.18 -30.43
CA ARG A 50 -7.74 3.09 -30.24
C ARG A 50 -8.30 2.98 -28.82
N SER A 51 -9.50 2.42 -28.71
CA SER A 51 -10.10 1.98 -27.44
C SER A 51 -10.71 0.58 -27.55
N LYS A 52 -11.10 -0.02 -26.42
CA LYS A 52 -11.69 -1.38 -26.31
C LYS A 52 -10.82 -2.51 -26.91
N HIS A 53 -9.52 -2.24 -27.01
CA HIS A 53 -8.48 -3.17 -27.41
C HIS A 53 -7.97 -3.94 -26.21
N THR A 54 -7.10 -4.91 -26.44
CA THR A 54 -6.37 -5.62 -25.38
C THR A 54 -4.88 -5.31 -25.47
N ALA A 55 -4.19 -5.37 -24.33
CA ALA A 55 -2.75 -5.26 -24.25
C ALA A 55 -2.20 -6.35 -23.34
N VAL A 56 -1.15 -7.03 -23.77
CA VAL A 56 -0.48 -8.08 -23.02
C VAL A 56 1.02 -7.86 -22.95
N ALA A 57 1.61 -8.27 -21.84
CA ALA A 57 3.05 -8.26 -21.63
C ALA A 57 3.67 -9.59 -22.07
N TYR A 58 4.74 -9.54 -22.86
CA TYR A 58 5.57 -10.72 -23.13
C TYR A 58 7.04 -10.31 -23.24
N LYS A 59 7.86 -10.81 -22.29
CA LYS A 59 9.25 -10.37 -22.09
C LYS A 59 9.30 -8.83 -21.90
N ASP A 60 10.27 -8.16 -22.52
CA ASP A 60 10.48 -6.71 -22.41
C ASP A 60 9.65 -5.90 -23.43
N ALA A 61 8.44 -6.36 -23.75
CA ALA A 61 7.58 -5.70 -24.72
C ALA A 61 6.10 -5.78 -24.38
N LEU A 62 5.37 -4.73 -24.77
CA LEU A 62 3.92 -4.65 -24.71
C LEU A 62 3.33 -4.93 -26.10
N TYR A 63 2.41 -5.87 -26.21
CA TYR A 63 1.69 -6.19 -27.45
C TYR A 63 0.25 -5.72 -27.34
N VAL A 64 -0.26 -5.03 -28.36
CA VAL A 64 -1.61 -4.47 -28.39
C VAL A 64 -2.35 -4.98 -29.63
N PHE A 65 -3.54 -5.53 -29.42
CA PHE A 65 -4.35 -6.13 -30.49
C PHE A 65 -5.76 -5.54 -30.55
N GLY A 66 -6.21 -5.26 -31.78
CA GLY A 66 -7.58 -4.89 -32.10
C GLY A 66 -8.06 -3.55 -31.52
N GLY A 67 -9.36 -3.47 -31.21
CA GLY A 67 -10.05 -2.26 -30.75
C GLY A 67 -10.76 -1.49 -31.86
N ASP A 68 -11.20 -0.27 -31.55
CA ASP A 68 -11.79 0.67 -32.52
C ASP A 68 -11.08 2.03 -32.50
N ASN A 69 -10.94 2.64 -33.67
CA ASN A 69 -10.38 4.00 -33.84
C ASN A 69 -11.48 5.08 -33.98
N GLY A 70 -12.73 4.74 -33.70
CA GLY A 70 -13.91 5.59 -33.93
C GLY A 70 -14.48 5.55 -35.34
N LYS A 71 -13.75 4.99 -36.33
CA LYS A 71 -14.21 4.83 -37.73
C LYS A 71 -14.41 3.36 -38.11
N SER A 72 -13.49 2.50 -37.68
CA SER A 72 -13.48 1.07 -37.99
C SER A 72 -12.95 0.26 -36.82
N MET A 73 -13.30 -1.02 -36.80
CA MET A 73 -12.63 -2.00 -35.92
C MET A 73 -11.26 -2.34 -36.49
N LEU A 74 -10.34 -2.78 -35.63
CA LEU A 74 -8.96 -3.09 -35.97
C LEU A 74 -8.65 -4.58 -35.74
N ASN A 75 -7.70 -5.13 -36.49
CA ASN A 75 -7.11 -6.46 -36.29
C ASN A 75 -5.57 -6.44 -36.41
N ASP A 76 -4.96 -5.26 -36.33
CA ASP A 76 -3.51 -5.14 -36.32
C ASP A 76 -2.95 -5.49 -34.93
N LEU A 77 -1.73 -6.03 -34.94
CA LEU A 77 -0.93 -6.27 -33.75
C LEU A 77 0.25 -5.29 -33.78
N ILE A 78 0.32 -4.43 -32.77
CA ILE A 78 1.41 -3.47 -32.59
C ILE A 78 2.19 -3.81 -31.33
N ARG A 79 3.49 -3.53 -31.33
CA ARG A 79 4.41 -3.83 -30.23
C ARG A 79 5.13 -2.56 -29.81
N PHE A 80 5.15 -2.31 -28.51
CA PHE A 80 6.04 -1.33 -27.90
C PHE A 80 7.22 -2.06 -27.26
N ASP A 81 8.43 -1.73 -27.71
CA ASP A 81 9.66 -2.21 -27.08
C ASP A 81 10.03 -1.30 -25.91
N ILE A 82 10.23 -1.88 -24.72
CA ILE A 82 10.45 -1.10 -23.50
C ILE A 82 11.89 -0.60 -23.41
N ARG A 83 12.86 -1.35 -23.94
CA ARG A 83 14.28 -0.95 -23.92
C ARG A 83 14.51 0.18 -24.90
N GLU A 84 14.03 -0.01 -26.13
CA GLU A 84 14.17 0.97 -27.23
C GLU A 84 13.18 2.13 -27.12
N LYS A 85 12.13 1.98 -26.29
CA LYS A 85 11.04 2.96 -26.13
C LYS A 85 10.44 3.37 -27.47
N SER A 86 10.15 2.38 -28.31
CA SER A 86 9.68 2.61 -29.67
C SER A 86 8.55 1.66 -30.04
N TRP A 87 7.67 2.13 -30.92
CA TRP A 87 6.55 1.36 -31.45
C TRP A 87 6.92 0.73 -32.79
N THR A 88 6.53 -0.52 -32.97
CA THR A 88 6.68 -1.27 -34.22
C THR A 88 5.40 -2.04 -34.53
N LYS A 89 5.12 -2.24 -35.82
CA LYS A 89 4.06 -3.15 -36.26
C LYS A 89 4.65 -4.56 -36.30
N THR A 90 3.95 -5.55 -35.74
CA THR A 90 4.48 -6.91 -35.72
C THR A 90 4.17 -7.65 -37.02
N GLY A 91 5.02 -8.63 -37.34
CA GLY A 91 4.78 -9.55 -38.44
C GLY A 91 3.50 -10.35 -38.22
N CYS A 92 2.82 -10.66 -39.32
CA CYS A 92 1.60 -11.46 -39.32
C CYS A 92 1.76 -12.60 -40.32
N MET A 93 2.02 -13.81 -39.81
CA MET A 93 1.96 -15.05 -40.57
C MET A 93 0.65 -15.79 -40.23
N GLY A 94 0.05 -16.45 -41.20
CA GLY A 94 -1.27 -17.08 -41.03
C GLY A 94 -2.43 -16.07 -41.13
N VAL A 95 -3.63 -16.49 -40.71
CA VAL A 95 -4.85 -15.66 -40.78
C VAL A 95 -5.15 -15.09 -39.40
N PRO A 96 -5.05 -13.76 -39.21
CA PRO A 96 -5.38 -13.14 -37.93
C PRO A 96 -6.90 -13.16 -37.67
N PRO A 97 -7.33 -12.98 -36.42
CA PRO A 97 -8.75 -12.79 -36.11
C PRO A 97 -9.34 -11.62 -36.91
N ALA A 98 -10.63 -11.73 -37.27
CA ALA A 98 -11.36 -10.62 -37.88
C ALA A 98 -11.33 -9.34 -37.01
N PRO A 99 -11.40 -8.13 -37.60
CA PRO A 99 -11.41 -6.86 -36.87
C PRO A 99 -12.44 -6.83 -35.75
N ARG A 100 -11.99 -6.54 -34.52
CA ARG A 100 -12.83 -6.72 -33.34
C ARG A 100 -12.46 -5.83 -32.16
N TYR A 101 -13.44 -5.58 -31.29
CA TYR A 101 -13.25 -4.93 -29.99
C TYR A 101 -13.97 -5.70 -28.87
N HIS A 102 -13.66 -5.37 -27.60
CA HIS A 102 -14.17 -6.08 -26.41
C HIS A 102 -13.90 -7.60 -26.41
N HIS A 103 -12.86 -8.04 -27.12
CA HIS A 103 -12.29 -9.38 -26.96
C HIS A 103 -11.40 -9.40 -25.71
N SER A 104 -10.99 -10.59 -25.27
CA SER A 104 -9.95 -10.75 -24.26
C SER A 104 -8.66 -11.26 -24.90
N ALA A 105 -7.52 -10.96 -24.28
CA ALA A 105 -6.24 -11.52 -24.65
C ALA A 105 -5.43 -11.86 -23.39
N VAL A 106 -4.79 -13.02 -23.39
CA VAL A 106 -3.96 -13.50 -22.28
C VAL A 106 -2.69 -14.13 -22.83
N VAL A 107 -1.63 -14.16 -22.03
CA VAL A 107 -0.37 -14.82 -22.40
C VAL A 107 -0.19 -16.07 -21.57
N HIS A 108 0.20 -17.15 -22.24
CA HIS A 108 0.61 -18.39 -21.60
C HIS A 108 1.84 -18.93 -22.33
N ARG A 109 2.90 -19.19 -21.55
CA ARG A 109 4.21 -19.62 -22.06
C ARG A 109 4.72 -18.67 -23.16
N SER A 110 4.85 -19.15 -24.41
CA SER A 110 5.36 -18.39 -25.55
C SER A 110 4.29 -17.99 -26.57
N SER A 111 3.03 -17.98 -26.15
CA SER A 111 1.89 -17.66 -27.01
C SER A 111 0.92 -16.68 -26.35
N MET A 112 0.25 -15.87 -27.16
CA MET A 112 -0.88 -15.04 -26.78
C MET A 112 -2.17 -15.69 -27.29
N PHE A 113 -3.19 -15.75 -26.45
CA PHE A 113 -4.50 -16.30 -26.78
C PHE A 113 -5.53 -15.18 -26.83
N VAL A 114 -6.31 -15.10 -27.91
CA VAL A 114 -7.38 -14.10 -28.11
C VAL A 114 -8.71 -14.81 -28.24
N PHE A 115 -9.69 -14.41 -27.41
CA PHE A 115 -11.01 -15.03 -27.38
C PHE A 115 -12.15 -14.02 -27.55
N GLY A 116 -13.11 -14.38 -28.41
CA GLY A 116 -14.39 -13.70 -28.56
C GLY A 116 -14.31 -12.24 -29.03
N GLY A 117 -15.26 -11.41 -28.56
CA GLY A 117 -15.41 -10.00 -28.93
C GLY A 117 -16.45 -9.75 -30.02
N TYR A 118 -16.66 -8.48 -30.35
CA TYR A 118 -17.56 -8.02 -31.42
C TYR A 118 -16.80 -7.80 -32.71
N THR A 119 -17.33 -8.33 -33.83
CA THR A 119 -16.88 -8.00 -35.19
C THR A 119 -18.04 -7.41 -35.99
N GLY A 120 -17.74 -6.55 -36.96
CA GLY A 120 -18.72 -5.94 -37.86
C GLY A 120 -18.33 -4.53 -38.29
N ASN A 121 -19.28 -3.81 -38.87
CA ASN A 121 -19.11 -2.38 -39.17
C ASN A 121 -19.67 -1.55 -38.01
N ILE A 122 -18.81 -0.71 -37.40
CA ILE A 122 -19.17 0.12 -36.24
C ILE A 122 -20.28 1.14 -36.55
N LEU A 123 -20.47 1.49 -37.83
CA LEU A 123 -21.49 2.44 -38.29
C LEU A 123 -22.81 1.76 -38.67
N ALA A 124 -22.83 0.42 -38.77
CA ALA A 124 -24.02 -0.34 -39.15
C ALA A 124 -24.41 -1.30 -38.02
N ASN A 125 -25.41 -0.90 -37.22
CA ASN A 125 -25.91 -1.70 -36.09
C ASN A 125 -26.45 -3.08 -36.49
N SER A 126 -26.78 -3.30 -37.77
CA SER A 126 -27.35 -4.55 -38.28
C SER A 126 -26.33 -5.70 -38.40
N ASN A 127 -25.03 -5.43 -38.38
CA ASN A 127 -23.99 -6.42 -38.73
C ASN A 127 -23.00 -6.71 -37.57
N LEU A 128 -23.33 -6.31 -36.35
CA LEU A 128 -22.50 -6.61 -35.17
C LEU A 128 -22.76 -8.04 -34.71
N THR A 129 -21.69 -8.85 -34.66
CA THR A 129 -21.78 -10.25 -34.23
C THR A 129 -20.75 -10.53 -33.15
N ASN A 130 -21.19 -11.16 -32.05
CA ASN A 130 -20.28 -11.71 -31.06
C ASN A 130 -19.60 -12.97 -31.64
N LYS A 131 -18.39 -13.24 -31.16
CA LYS A 131 -17.63 -14.46 -31.50
C LYS A 131 -17.32 -15.28 -30.24
N ASN A 132 -17.08 -16.56 -30.43
CA ASN A 132 -16.55 -17.52 -29.45
C ASN A 132 -15.29 -18.23 -29.99
N ASP A 133 -14.64 -17.68 -31.01
CA ASP A 133 -13.42 -18.23 -31.58
C ASP A 133 -12.22 -17.99 -30.65
N LEU A 134 -11.32 -18.97 -30.58
CA LEU A 134 -10.04 -18.87 -29.89
C LEU A 134 -8.90 -18.85 -30.92
N PHE A 135 -8.06 -17.84 -30.84
CA PHE A 135 -6.86 -17.70 -31.67
C PHE A 135 -5.61 -17.69 -30.81
N GLU A 136 -4.58 -18.38 -31.28
CA GLU A 136 -3.24 -18.39 -30.69
C GLU A 136 -2.28 -17.61 -31.60
N TYR A 137 -1.56 -16.65 -31.04
CA TYR A 137 -0.43 -15.99 -31.67
C TYR A 137 0.87 -16.50 -31.04
N LYS A 138 1.69 -17.17 -31.84
CA LYS A 138 3.00 -17.69 -31.42
C LYS A 138 4.04 -16.58 -31.56
N PHE A 139 4.54 -16.07 -30.43
CA PHE A 139 5.46 -14.92 -30.43
C PHE A 139 6.77 -15.18 -31.19
N GLN A 140 7.28 -16.42 -31.17
CA GLN A 140 8.56 -16.76 -31.80
C GLN A 140 8.48 -16.80 -33.33
N SER A 141 7.39 -17.34 -33.88
CA SER A 141 7.19 -17.48 -35.34
C SER A 141 6.33 -16.37 -35.94
N ALA A 142 5.81 -15.45 -35.13
CA ALA A 142 4.86 -14.41 -35.51
C ALA A 142 3.62 -14.96 -36.25
N GLN A 143 3.16 -16.16 -35.85
CA GLN A 143 2.11 -16.91 -36.53
C GLN A 143 0.80 -16.92 -35.75
N TRP A 144 -0.30 -16.64 -36.44
CA TRP A 144 -1.67 -16.84 -35.95
C TRP A 144 -2.19 -18.23 -36.31
N VAL A 145 -2.81 -18.89 -35.34
CA VAL A 145 -3.46 -20.19 -35.48
C VAL A 145 -4.85 -20.11 -34.85
N GLN A 146 -5.89 -20.43 -35.60
CA GLN A 146 -7.23 -20.57 -35.04
C GLN A 146 -7.41 -21.99 -34.48
N TRP A 147 -7.81 -22.09 -33.21
CA TRP A 147 -8.16 -23.38 -32.62
C TRP A 147 -9.58 -23.80 -33.05
N LYS A 148 -9.78 -25.10 -33.23
CA LYS A 148 -11.06 -25.71 -33.61
C LYS A 148 -11.46 -26.68 -32.52
N PHE A 149 -12.72 -26.64 -32.15
CA PHE A 149 -13.27 -27.44 -31.05
C PHE A 149 -14.41 -28.31 -31.56
N THR A 150 -14.67 -29.38 -30.81
CA THR A 150 -15.81 -30.28 -30.99
C THR A 150 -16.47 -30.48 -29.63
N GLY A 151 -17.80 -30.36 -29.55
CA GLY A 151 -18.54 -30.55 -28.31
C GLY A 151 -19.20 -29.27 -27.79
N GLN A 152 -19.28 -29.12 -26.46
CA GLN A 152 -19.84 -27.92 -25.85
C GLN A 152 -18.85 -26.76 -25.96
N GLU A 153 -19.36 -25.56 -26.21
CA GLU A 153 -18.56 -24.34 -26.29
C GLU A 153 -19.27 -23.21 -25.54
N PRO A 154 -18.52 -22.24 -24.98
CA PRO A 154 -19.11 -21.01 -24.50
C PRO A 154 -19.85 -20.28 -25.62
N VAL A 155 -21.01 -19.69 -25.28
CA VAL A 155 -21.75 -18.84 -26.21
C VAL A 155 -20.88 -17.68 -26.71
N PRO A 156 -21.07 -17.22 -27.97
CA PRO A 156 -20.41 -16.03 -28.49
C PRO A 156 -20.61 -14.84 -27.56
N ARG A 157 -19.51 -14.19 -27.16
CA ARG A 157 -19.55 -13.16 -26.13
C ARG A 157 -18.48 -12.10 -26.30
N SER A 158 -18.74 -10.95 -25.71
CA SER A 158 -17.81 -9.83 -25.62
C SER A 158 -17.78 -9.25 -24.21
N ALA A 159 -16.79 -8.40 -23.94
CA ALA A 159 -16.63 -7.66 -22.69
C ALA A 159 -16.64 -8.57 -21.44
N HIS A 160 -16.16 -9.80 -21.61
CA HIS A 160 -15.99 -10.83 -20.59
C HIS A 160 -14.60 -10.70 -19.93
N GLY A 161 -14.46 -11.31 -18.76
CA GLY A 161 -13.16 -11.50 -18.10
C GLY A 161 -12.46 -12.74 -18.63
N ALA A 162 -11.14 -12.67 -18.82
CA ALA A 162 -10.32 -13.85 -19.13
C ALA A 162 -9.04 -13.86 -18.31
N ALA A 163 -8.65 -15.03 -17.83
CA ALA A 163 -7.40 -15.21 -17.11
C ALA A 163 -6.78 -16.58 -17.38
N VAL A 164 -5.48 -16.69 -17.13
CA VAL A 164 -4.77 -17.99 -17.16
C VAL A 164 -4.41 -18.37 -15.74
N TYR A 165 -4.73 -19.60 -15.36
CA TYR A 165 -4.35 -20.19 -14.09
C TYR A 165 -4.23 -21.69 -14.25
N ASP A 166 -3.14 -22.25 -13.72
CA ASP A 166 -2.85 -23.70 -13.76
C ASP A 166 -2.95 -24.32 -15.17
N ASP A 167 -2.20 -23.74 -16.12
CA ASP A 167 -2.19 -24.13 -17.54
C ASP A 167 -3.56 -24.11 -18.25
N LYS A 168 -4.60 -23.52 -17.64
CA LYS A 168 -5.94 -23.38 -18.21
C LYS A 168 -6.31 -21.92 -18.46
N LEU A 169 -7.05 -21.69 -19.54
CA LEU A 169 -7.74 -20.43 -19.83
C LEU A 169 -9.11 -20.46 -19.17
N TRP A 170 -9.43 -19.43 -18.40
CA TRP A 170 -10.71 -19.24 -17.71
C TRP A 170 -11.44 -18.04 -18.30
N ILE A 171 -12.71 -18.21 -18.64
CA ILE A 171 -13.59 -17.17 -19.21
C ILE A 171 -14.78 -16.97 -18.26
N PHE A 172 -14.99 -15.72 -17.82
CA PHE A 172 -16.06 -15.38 -16.90
C PHE A 172 -16.97 -14.27 -17.46
N ALA A 173 -18.29 -14.51 -17.38
CA ALA A 173 -19.35 -13.56 -17.69
C ALA A 173 -19.26 -12.96 -19.12
N GLY A 174 -19.64 -11.68 -19.28
CA GLY A 174 -19.67 -10.96 -20.55
C GLY A 174 -21.07 -10.68 -21.06
N TYR A 175 -21.17 -10.34 -22.35
CA TYR A 175 -22.43 -10.04 -23.03
C TYR A 175 -22.55 -10.86 -24.30
N ASP A 176 -23.63 -11.64 -24.43
CA ASP A 176 -23.88 -12.51 -25.59
C ASP A 176 -24.61 -11.82 -26.75
N GLY A 177 -25.03 -10.56 -26.56
CA GLY A 177 -25.81 -9.78 -27.53
C GLY A 177 -27.28 -9.65 -27.14
N ASN A 178 -27.74 -10.40 -26.14
CA ASN A 178 -29.08 -10.32 -25.58
C ASN A 178 -29.03 -10.05 -24.07
N ALA A 179 -28.28 -10.85 -23.33
CA ALA A 179 -28.16 -10.80 -21.88
C ALA A 179 -26.70 -10.68 -21.41
N ARG A 180 -26.55 -10.07 -20.23
CA ARG A 180 -25.28 -10.12 -19.48
C ARG A 180 -25.19 -11.48 -18.79
N LEU A 181 -24.02 -12.08 -18.83
CA LEU A 181 -23.76 -13.41 -18.31
C LEU A 181 -23.08 -13.36 -16.93
N ASN A 182 -23.01 -14.50 -16.25
CA ASN A 182 -22.19 -14.74 -15.06
C ASN A 182 -21.71 -16.20 -15.00
N ASP A 183 -21.68 -16.90 -16.14
CA ASP A 183 -21.17 -18.26 -16.27
C ASP A 183 -19.64 -18.27 -16.31
N MET A 184 -19.06 -19.44 -15.98
CA MET A 184 -17.62 -19.69 -15.98
C MET A 184 -17.31 -20.88 -16.91
N TRP A 185 -16.31 -20.71 -17.76
CA TRP A 185 -15.80 -21.73 -18.67
C TRP A 185 -14.30 -21.86 -18.54
N THR A 186 -13.76 -23.07 -18.72
CA THR A 186 -12.33 -23.33 -18.72
C THR A 186 -11.89 -24.25 -19.85
N ILE A 187 -10.64 -24.14 -20.29
CA ILE A 187 -10.01 -25.01 -21.28
C ILE A 187 -8.52 -25.17 -20.99
N ASN A 188 -8.00 -26.38 -21.17
CA ASN A 188 -6.56 -26.65 -21.04
C ASN A 188 -5.77 -26.11 -22.25
N LEU A 189 -4.72 -25.33 -21.98
CA LEU A 189 -3.84 -24.76 -23.01
C LEU A 189 -2.64 -25.67 -23.35
N VAL A 190 -2.51 -26.81 -22.67
CA VAL A 190 -1.40 -27.76 -22.79
C VAL A 190 -1.92 -29.16 -23.12
N GLY A 191 -1.11 -29.94 -23.83
CA GLY A 191 -1.47 -31.27 -24.31
C GLY A 191 -2.17 -31.20 -25.66
N GLU A 192 -2.79 -32.31 -26.07
CA GLU A 192 -3.42 -32.44 -27.39
C GLU A 192 -4.96 -32.41 -27.32
N ASN A 193 -5.56 -32.71 -26.16
CA ASN A 193 -7.00 -32.77 -25.99
C ASN A 193 -7.54 -31.45 -25.40
N HIS A 194 -7.91 -30.52 -26.27
CA HIS A 194 -8.47 -29.22 -25.89
C HIS A 194 -9.99 -29.26 -25.96
N GLN A 195 -10.65 -29.32 -24.80
CA GLN A 195 -12.11 -29.27 -24.70
C GLN A 195 -12.55 -28.21 -23.70
N TRP A 196 -13.61 -27.49 -24.04
CA TRP A 196 -14.23 -26.51 -23.15
C TRP A 196 -15.06 -27.22 -22.09
N GLU A 197 -14.91 -26.78 -20.85
CA GLU A 197 -15.64 -27.27 -19.70
C GLU A 197 -16.40 -26.12 -19.04
N LYS A 198 -17.70 -26.32 -18.79
CA LYS A 198 -18.49 -25.36 -17.99
C LYS A 198 -18.25 -25.65 -16.51
N VAL A 199 -17.88 -24.61 -15.76
CA VAL A 199 -17.53 -24.74 -14.34
C VAL A 199 -18.75 -24.46 -13.47
N GLU A 200 -19.06 -25.36 -12.55
CA GLU A 200 -20.05 -25.13 -11.50
C GLU A 200 -19.47 -24.20 -10.42
N GLN A 201 -20.17 -23.10 -10.16
CA GLN A 201 -19.73 -22.04 -9.26
C GLN A 201 -20.53 -22.12 -7.94
N LYS A 202 -19.85 -21.97 -6.81
CA LYS A 202 -20.46 -21.96 -5.46
C LYS A 202 -20.25 -20.63 -4.75
N GLY A 203 -21.00 -20.39 -3.66
CA GLY A 203 -20.82 -19.23 -2.79
C GLY A 203 -21.50 -17.95 -3.26
N GLN A 204 -20.89 -16.80 -2.96
CA GLN A 204 -21.43 -15.47 -3.23
C GLN A 204 -21.10 -15.00 -4.66
N CYS A 205 -21.68 -15.66 -5.65
CA CYS A 205 -21.42 -15.37 -7.06
C CYS A 205 -21.71 -13.90 -7.42
N PRO A 206 -20.82 -13.23 -8.19
CA PRO A 206 -21.08 -11.88 -8.68
C PRO A 206 -22.37 -11.82 -9.52
N PRO A 207 -23.08 -10.66 -9.52
CA PRO A 207 -24.21 -10.46 -10.41
C PRO A 207 -23.77 -10.49 -11.88
N THR A 208 -24.72 -10.62 -12.80
CA THR A 208 -24.42 -10.56 -14.24
C THR A 208 -23.74 -9.25 -14.61
N CYS A 209 -22.60 -9.34 -15.29
CA CYS A 209 -21.71 -8.20 -15.51
C CYS A 209 -20.93 -8.32 -16.83
N CYS A 210 -20.51 -7.16 -17.35
CA CYS A 210 -19.58 -7.04 -18.47
C CYS A 210 -18.76 -5.75 -18.31
N ASN A 211 -17.76 -5.52 -19.18
CA ASN A 211 -16.91 -4.32 -19.16
C ASN A 211 -16.11 -4.14 -17.84
N PHE A 212 -15.70 -5.25 -17.25
CA PHE A 212 -14.83 -5.30 -16.07
C PHE A 212 -13.51 -6.00 -16.41
N PRO A 213 -12.41 -5.63 -15.76
CA PRO A 213 -11.15 -6.38 -15.80
C PRO A 213 -11.16 -7.53 -14.79
N VAL A 214 -10.31 -8.52 -15.03
CA VAL A 214 -10.00 -9.59 -14.06
C VAL A 214 -8.51 -9.57 -13.77
N ALA A 215 -8.13 -9.90 -12.53
CA ALA A 215 -6.73 -10.03 -12.13
C ALA A 215 -6.55 -11.33 -11.34
N VAL A 216 -5.44 -12.03 -11.55
CA VAL A 216 -5.12 -13.27 -10.82
C VAL A 216 -3.98 -13.00 -9.86
N ALA A 217 -4.18 -13.38 -8.60
CA ALA A 217 -3.15 -13.32 -7.57
C ALA A 217 -3.39 -14.42 -6.54
N ARG A 218 -2.31 -15.07 -6.09
CA ARG A 218 -2.32 -16.07 -4.99
C ARG A 218 -3.41 -17.14 -5.11
N GLY A 219 -3.53 -17.75 -6.29
CA GLY A 219 -4.51 -18.81 -6.51
C GLY A 219 -5.96 -18.35 -6.63
N LYS A 220 -6.20 -17.04 -6.75
CA LYS A 220 -7.55 -16.46 -6.83
C LYS A 220 -7.71 -15.51 -8.00
N MET A 221 -8.89 -15.49 -8.59
CA MET A 221 -9.32 -14.47 -9.56
C MET A 221 -10.10 -13.38 -8.84
N PHE A 222 -9.69 -12.14 -9.03
CA PHE A 222 -10.37 -10.96 -8.51
C PHE A 222 -11.18 -10.28 -9.60
N VAL A 223 -12.41 -9.90 -9.26
CA VAL A 223 -13.34 -9.18 -10.13
C VAL A 223 -13.83 -7.94 -9.41
N PHE A 224 -13.66 -6.78 -10.03
CA PHE A 224 -14.07 -5.50 -9.47
C PHE A 224 -15.01 -4.75 -10.40
N SER A 225 -16.19 -4.38 -9.87
CA SER A 225 -17.17 -3.54 -10.54
C SER A 225 -17.58 -4.02 -11.95
N GLY A 226 -17.87 -3.10 -12.88
CA GLY A 226 -18.38 -3.41 -14.22
C GLY A 226 -19.83 -2.97 -14.45
N GLN A 227 -20.33 -3.20 -15.67
CA GLN A 227 -21.67 -2.81 -16.07
C GLN A 227 -22.64 -3.98 -15.89
N SER A 228 -23.55 -3.88 -14.92
CA SER A 228 -24.65 -4.84 -14.69
C SER A 228 -25.99 -4.29 -15.16
N GLY A 229 -26.93 -5.18 -15.48
CA GLY A 229 -28.27 -4.82 -15.99
C GLY A 229 -29.24 -4.27 -14.94
N ALA A 230 -29.01 -4.51 -13.64
CA ALA A 230 -29.92 -4.08 -12.57
C ALA A 230 -29.25 -3.27 -11.46
N LYS A 231 -27.96 -3.51 -11.13
CA LYS A 231 -27.20 -2.76 -10.12
C LYS A 231 -25.69 -2.76 -10.44
N ILE A 232 -25.11 -1.61 -10.77
CA ILE A 232 -23.65 -1.45 -10.85
C ILE A 232 -23.10 -1.47 -9.41
N THR A 233 -22.23 -2.42 -9.09
CA THR A 233 -21.62 -2.57 -7.76
C THR A 233 -20.20 -2.00 -7.75
N ASN A 234 -19.74 -1.54 -6.59
CA ASN A 234 -18.33 -1.25 -6.30
C ASN A 234 -17.72 -2.35 -5.41
N ALA A 235 -18.34 -3.53 -5.37
CA ALA A 235 -17.86 -4.65 -4.58
C ALA A 235 -16.70 -5.36 -5.30
N LEU A 236 -15.72 -5.79 -4.52
CA LEU A 236 -14.66 -6.68 -4.96
C LEU A 236 -15.07 -8.13 -4.66
N PHE A 237 -15.00 -8.99 -5.66
CA PHE A 237 -15.25 -10.43 -5.52
C PHE A 237 -13.96 -11.19 -5.79
N GLN A 238 -13.77 -12.31 -5.10
CA GLN A 238 -12.70 -13.25 -5.37
C GLN A 238 -13.27 -14.65 -5.65
N PHE A 239 -12.69 -15.34 -6.62
CA PHE A 239 -12.95 -16.73 -6.95
C PHE A 239 -11.71 -17.55 -6.64
N ASP A 240 -11.89 -18.60 -5.86
CA ASP A 240 -10.85 -19.56 -5.55
C ASP A 240 -10.84 -20.68 -6.60
N PHE A 241 -9.72 -20.81 -7.32
CA PHE A 241 -9.60 -21.76 -8.43
C PHE A 241 -9.57 -23.22 -7.98
N GLU A 242 -9.19 -23.51 -6.74
CA GLU A 242 -9.11 -24.89 -6.23
C GLU A 242 -10.49 -25.37 -5.77
N THR A 243 -11.22 -24.51 -5.06
CA THR A 243 -12.53 -24.86 -4.47
C THR A 243 -13.73 -24.47 -5.33
N HIS A 244 -13.52 -23.76 -6.44
CA HIS A 244 -14.55 -23.21 -7.32
C HIS A 244 -15.61 -22.35 -6.60
N THR A 245 -15.19 -21.62 -5.57
CA THR A 245 -16.09 -20.85 -4.70
C THR A 245 -15.83 -19.36 -4.80
N TRP A 246 -16.90 -18.59 -4.96
CA TRP A 246 -16.90 -17.13 -4.89
C TRP A 246 -17.13 -16.64 -3.47
N SER A 247 -16.36 -15.62 -3.07
CA SER A 247 -16.62 -14.84 -1.85
C SER A 247 -16.58 -13.34 -2.15
N ARG A 248 -17.50 -12.58 -1.54
CA ARG A 248 -17.43 -11.12 -1.56
C ARG A 248 -16.34 -10.67 -0.60
N VAL A 249 -15.39 -9.90 -1.08
CA VAL A 249 -14.40 -9.25 -0.23
C VAL A 249 -15.09 -8.09 0.47
N CYS A 250 -15.08 -8.08 1.80
CA CYS A 250 -15.56 -6.92 2.54
C CYS A 250 -14.59 -5.75 2.27
N THR A 251 -15.07 -4.68 1.65
CA THR A 251 -14.26 -3.47 1.40
C THR A 251 -14.62 -2.34 2.37
N GLU A 252 -15.54 -2.61 3.30
CA GLU A 252 -16.06 -1.67 4.30
C GLU A 252 -15.26 -1.76 5.62
N HIS A 253 -13.96 -2.04 5.54
CA HIS A 253 -13.03 -2.05 6.68
C HIS A 253 -12.73 -0.61 7.16
N LEU A 254 -13.78 0.09 7.58
CA LEU A 254 -13.84 1.52 7.94
C LEU A 254 -12.99 1.88 9.16
N LEU A 255 -12.30 0.90 9.75
CA LEU A 255 -11.62 0.96 11.05
C LEU A 255 -10.10 0.89 10.99
N ARG A 256 -9.51 0.73 9.81
CA ARG A 256 -8.04 0.62 9.63
C ARG A 256 -7.44 1.78 8.83
N SER A 257 -8.15 2.91 8.72
CA SER A 257 -7.79 4.02 7.80
C SER A 257 -7.59 3.58 6.34
N ALA A 258 -8.29 2.51 5.91
CA ALA A 258 -8.38 2.18 4.50
C ALA A 258 -8.90 3.40 3.72
N GLY A 259 -8.22 3.74 2.63
CA GLY A 259 -8.69 4.70 1.65
C GLY A 259 -10.05 4.26 1.07
N PRO A 260 -10.83 5.18 0.50
CA PRO A 260 -12.10 4.83 -0.09
C PRO A 260 -11.88 3.78 -1.20
N ALA A 261 -12.70 2.72 -1.21
CA ALA A 261 -12.77 1.83 -2.36
C ALA A 261 -13.14 2.65 -3.61
N PRO A 262 -12.63 2.32 -4.80
CA PRO A 262 -12.97 3.05 -6.00
C PRO A 262 -14.48 3.10 -6.20
N ALA A 263 -14.98 4.26 -6.64
CA ALA A 263 -16.38 4.38 -7.05
C ALA A 263 -16.71 3.34 -8.13
N ARG A 264 -17.99 2.92 -8.17
CA ARG A 264 -18.52 2.00 -9.18
C ARG A 264 -18.14 2.47 -10.59
N ARG A 265 -17.55 1.59 -11.39
CA ARG A 265 -16.95 1.97 -12.68
C ARG A 265 -16.89 0.82 -13.67
N TYR A 266 -16.84 1.14 -14.96
CA TYR A 266 -16.64 0.17 -16.04
C TYR A 266 -15.60 0.68 -17.04
N GLY A 267 -15.02 -0.25 -17.81
CA GLY A 267 -13.95 0.07 -18.76
C GLY A 267 -12.66 0.58 -18.10
N HIS A 268 -12.44 0.23 -16.82
CA HIS A 268 -11.21 0.49 -16.10
C HIS A 268 -10.22 -0.68 -16.29
N VAL A 269 -8.95 -0.45 -15.96
CA VAL A 269 -7.93 -1.50 -15.90
C VAL A 269 -7.76 -1.94 -14.45
N MET A 270 -7.62 -3.25 -14.24
CA MET A 270 -7.17 -3.83 -12.98
C MET A 270 -6.01 -4.77 -13.26
N VAL A 271 -4.89 -4.59 -12.56
CA VAL A 271 -3.73 -5.47 -12.66
C VAL A 271 -3.30 -5.96 -11.29
N ALA A 272 -2.78 -7.18 -11.22
CA ALA A 272 -2.11 -7.69 -10.03
C ALA A 272 -0.59 -7.46 -10.16
N HIS A 273 0.03 -6.95 -9.09
CA HIS A 273 1.49 -6.90 -8.97
C HIS A 273 1.89 -7.17 -7.53
N ALA A 274 2.75 -8.17 -7.33
CA ALA A 274 3.13 -8.67 -6.02
C ALA A 274 1.91 -8.97 -5.11
N ARG A 275 1.73 -8.20 -4.03
CA ARG A 275 0.62 -8.35 -3.06
C ARG A 275 -0.55 -7.39 -3.31
N HIS A 276 -0.50 -6.60 -4.37
CA HIS A 276 -1.44 -5.50 -4.60
C HIS A 276 -2.23 -5.68 -5.89
N LEU A 277 -3.48 -5.24 -5.88
CA LEU A 277 -4.30 -5.04 -7.07
C LEU A 277 -4.40 -3.55 -7.33
N TYR A 278 -4.03 -3.11 -8.53
CA TYR A 278 -4.10 -1.71 -8.93
C TYR A 278 -5.27 -1.49 -9.88
N VAL A 279 -6.12 -0.51 -9.57
CA VAL A 279 -7.28 -0.12 -10.39
C VAL A 279 -7.09 1.29 -10.89
N PHE A 280 -7.14 1.49 -12.21
CA PHE A 280 -6.95 2.79 -12.83
C PHE A 280 -8.06 3.12 -13.83
N GLY A 281 -8.51 4.38 -13.80
CA GLY A 281 -9.41 4.95 -14.79
C GLY A 281 -10.81 4.34 -14.82
N GLY A 282 -11.43 4.32 -16.01
CA GLY A 282 -12.81 3.89 -16.24
C GLY A 282 -13.79 5.06 -16.27
N ALA A 283 -15.08 4.74 -16.45
CA ALA A 283 -16.18 5.69 -16.29
C ALA A 283 -16.90 5.41 -14.98
N ALA A 284 -16.96 6.41 -14.10
CA ALA A 284 -17.69 6.37 -12.83
C ALA A 284 -18.81 7.42 -12.88
N ASP A 285 -20.05 6.95 -12.89
CA ASP A 285 -21.24 7.78 -13.11
C ASP A 285 -21.10 8.62 -14.39
N ASN A 286 -21.05 9.96 -14.28
CA ASN A 286 -20.88 10.88 -15.40
C ASN A 286 -19.46 11.45 -15.52
N THR A 287 -18.48 10.84 -14.85
CA THR A 287 -17.09 11.32 -14.79
C THR A 287 -16.11 10.28 -15.32
N LEU A 288 -14.98 10.77 -15.85
CA LEU A 288 -13.83 9.94 -16.19
C LEU A 288 -12.75 10.12 -15.11
N PRO A 289 -12.77 9.30 -14.04
CA PRO A 289 -11.73 9.36 -13.03
C PRO A 289 -10.34 9.07 -13.62
N ALA A 290 -9.34 9.77 -13.10
CA ALA A 290 -7.91 9.56 -13.36
C ALA A 290 -7.17 9.07 -12.09
N ASP A 291 -7.93 8.58 -11.11
CA ASP A 291 -7.40 8.06 -9.85
C ASP A 291 -6.78 6.66 -10.03
N LEU A 292 -5.70 6.42 -9.29
CA LEU A 292 -5.10 5.10 -9.15
C LEU A 292 -5.39 4.60 -7.75
N HIS A 293 -6.08 3.47 -7.65
CA HIS A 293 -6.39 2.81 -6.39
C HIS A 293 -5.55 1.55 -6.27
N CYS A 294 -5.13 1.25 -5.05
CA CYS A 294 -4.37 0.05 -4.71
C CYS A 294 -5.12 -0.71 -3.62
N TYR A 295 -5.46 -1.97 -3.88
CA TYR A 295 -5.98 -2.91 -2.91
C TYR A 295 -4.87 -3.87 -2.47
N ASP A 296 -4.58 -3.89 -1.18
CA ASP A 296 -3.59 -4.77 -0.58
C ASP A 296 -4.25 -6.08 -0.13
N ILE A 297 -3.82 -7.20 -0.73
CA ILE A 297 -4.41 -8.53 -0.52
C ILE A 297 -4.17 -9.05 0.90
N ASP A 298 -3.04 -8.70 1.53
CA ASP A 298 -2.72 -9.16 2.89
C ASP A 298 -3.53 -8.40 3.94
N THR A 299 -3.60 -7.07 3.81
CA THR A 299 -4.31 -6.24 4.80
C THR A 299 -5.79 -6.12 4.51
N GLN A 300 -6.20 -6.49 3.29
CA GLN A 300 -7.54 -6.36 2.73
C GLN A 300 -8.01 -4.90 2.68
N MET A 301 -7.12 -3.96 2.37
CA MET A 301 -7.42 -2.53 2.40
C MET A 301 -7.22 -1.87 1.05
N TRP A 302 -8.12 -0.95 0.73
CA TRP A 302 -7.93 0.02 -0.34
C TRP A 302 -7.07 1.20 0.13
N SER A 303 -6.34 1.80 -0.79
CA SER A 303 -5.62 3.05 -0.64
C SER A 303 -5.63 3.80 -1.97
N VAL A 304 -5.69 5.13 -1.91
CA VAL A 304 -5.50 5.97 -3.09
C VAL A 304 -4.02 6.19 -3.26
N VAL A 305 -3.51 5.88 -4.44
CA VAL A 305 -2.10 6.03 -4.78
C VAL A 305 -1.86 7.47 -5.22
N ASN A 306 -1.24 8.26 -4.36
CA ASN A 306 -0.84 9.62 -4.68
C ASN A 306 0.44 9.60 -5.52
N PRO A 307 0.41 10.15 -6.75
CA PRO A 307 1.57 10.21 -7.59
C PRO A 307 2.58 11.26 -7.11
N ALA A 308 3.85 11.08 -7.41
CA ALA A 308 4.91 12.05 -7.10
C ALA A 308 4.61 13.42 -7.75
N PRO A 309 5.00 14.56 -7.14
CA PRO A 309 4.68 15.91 -7.64
C PRO A 309 5.14 16.20 -9.08
N ASP A 310 6.19 15.52 -9.55
CA ASP A 310 6.74 15.64 -10.90
C ASP A 310 6.17 14.64 -11.91
N SER A 311 5.06 13.96 -11.54
CA SER A 311 4.41 12.95 -12.38
C SER A 311 3.66 13.56 -13.56
N GLN A 312 3.78 12.91 -14.72
CA GLN A 312 2.99 13.21 -15.92
C GLN A 312 1.70 12.38 -15.88
N ILE A 313 0.72 12.86 -15.11
CA ILE A 313 -0.51 12.10 -14.81
C ILE A 313 -1.35 11.94 -16.09
N PRO A 314 -1.79 10.71 -16.43
CA PRO A 314 -2.73 10.47 -17.52
C PRO A 314 -4.09 11.13 -17.26
N SER A 315 -4.70 11.70 -18.30
CA SER A 315 -6.09 12.16 -18.24
C SER A 315 -7.08 11.01 -18.02
N GLY A 316 -8.25 11.35 -17.46
CA GLY A 316 -9.37 10.42 -17.26
C GLY A 316 -9.76 9.71 -18.55
N ARG A 317 -9.87 8.38 -18.49
CA ARG A 317 -10.07 7.55 -19.68
C ARG A 317 -10.76 6.23 -19.37
N LEU A 318 -11.58 5.74 -20.30
CA LEU A 318 -12.19 4.41 -20.23
C LEU A 318 -11.83 3.55 -21.46
N PHE A 319 -12.00 2.24 -21.34
CA PHE A 319 -11.67 1.26 -22.39
C PHE A 319 -10.23 1.38 -22.92
N HIS A 320 -9.31 1.82 -22.07
CA HIS A 320 -7.87 1.70 -22.28
C HIS A 320 -7.44 0.29 -21.87
N ALA A 321 -6.30 -0.16 -22.39
CA ALA A 321 -5.70 -1.42 -21.95
C ALA A 321 -4.48 -1.13 -21.09
N GLY A 322 -4.15 -2.04 -20.18
CA GLY A 322 -2.93 -1.96 -19.40
C GLY A 322 -2.36 -3.32 -19.05
N ALA A 323 -1.04 -3.38 -18.91
CA ALA A 323 -0.31 -4.58 -18.54
C ALA A 323 0.90 -4.21 -17.68
N VAL A 324 1.37 -5.17 -16.89
CA VAL A 324 2.55 -5.02 -16.03
C VAL A 324 3.75 -5.64 -16.74
N VAL A 325 4.85 -4.89 -16.83
CA VAL A 325 6.14 -5.41 -17.28
C VAL A 325 7.20 -5.06 -16.25
N GLY A 326 7.83 -6.08 -15.68
CA GLY A 326 8.71 -5.93 -14.51
C GLY A 326 7.95 -5.26 -13.37
N ASP A 327 8.49 -4.14 -12.88
CA ASP A 327 7.94 -3.37 -11.76
C ASP A 327 7.13 -2.14 -12.20
N ALA A 328 6.60 -2.14 -13.43
CA ALA A 328 5.86 -1.00 -13.96
C ALA A 328 4.55 -1.39 -14.67
N LEU A 329 3.50 -0.63 -14.40
CA LEU A 329 2.23 -0.66 -15.11
C LEU A 329 2.34 0.24 -16.35
N TYR A 330 1.96 -0.30 -17.50
CA TYR A 330 1.81 0.45 -18.72
C TYR A 330 0.32 0.56 -19.06
N ILE A 331 -0.16 1.76 -19.40
CA ILE A 331 -1.52 1.99 -19.90
C ILE A 331 -1.47 2.63 -21.28
N PHE A 332 -2.29 2.14 -22.20
CA PHE A 332 -2.30 2.58 -23.59
C PHE A 332 -3.71 2.89 -24.09
N GLY A 333 -3.82 4.01 -24.82
CA GLY A 333 -5.01 4.41 -25.54
C GLY A 333 -6.23 4.67 -24.65
N GLY A 334 -7.40 4.23 -25.11
CA GLY A 334 -8.69 4.45 -24.47
C GLY A 334 -9.45 5.64 -25.04
N THR A 335 -10.68 5.82 -24.55
CA THR A 335 -11.54 6.95 -24.86
C THR A 335 -11.38 8.01 -23.77
N VAL A 336 -11.02 9.23 -24.17
CA VAL A 336 -10.94 10.42 -23.31
C VAL A 336 -12.17 11.32 -23.56
N ASP A 337 -12.19 12.50 -22.94
CA ASP A 337 -13.28 13.49 -23.11
C ASP A 337 -13.65 13.72 -24.59
N ASN A 338 -14.93 14.02 -24.82
CA ASN A 338 -15.51 14.18 -26.15
C ASN A 338 -15.43 12.94 -27.05
N ASN A 339 -15.38 11.74 -26.44
CA ASN A 339 -15.37 10.45 -27.14
C ASN A 339 -14.16 10.28 -28.08
N VAL A 340 -13.04 10.96 -27.80
CA VAL A 340 -11.82 10.92 -28.61
C VAL A 340 -11.00 9.68 -28.24
N ARG A 341 -10.48 8.96 -29.24
CA ARG A 341 -9.56 7.83 -29.03
C ARG A 341 -8.15 8.37 -28.82
N SER A 342 -7.46 7.91 -27.79
CA SER A 342 -6.07 8.26 -27.50
C SER A 342 -5.09 7.24 -28.11
N GLY A 343 -3.88 7.70 -28.44
CA GLY A 343 -2.71 6.89 -28.81
C GLY A 343 -1.57 7.05 -27.80
N GLU A 344 -1.86 7.61 -26.63
CA GLU A 344 -0.86 7.86 -25.60
C GLU A 344 -0.52 6.60 -24.82
N LEU A 345 0.76 6.47 -24.46
CA LEU A 345 1.29 5.43 -23.59
C LEU A 345 1.83 6.09 -22.32
N PHE A 346 1.40 5.61 -21.17
CA PHE A 346 1.93 6.03 -19.87
C PHE A 346 2.53 4.83 -19.14
N ARG A 347 3.62 5.08 -18.42
CA ARG A 347 4.28 4.14 -17.53
C ARG A 347 4.12 4.62 -16.10
N PHE A 348 3.68 3.74 -15.22
CA PHE A 348 3.59 3.95 -13.79
C PHE A 348 4.51 2.99 -13.06
N GLN A 349 5.33 3.50 -12.15
CA GLN A 349 6.22 2.67 -11.33
C GLN A 349 5.45 2.03 -10.17
N LEU A 350 5.34 0.69 -10.16
CA LEU A 350 4.60 -0.11 -9.18
C LEU A 350 5.44 -0.59 -7.99
N SER A 351 6.75 -0.31 -7.93
CA SER A 351 7.69 -0.82 -6.89
C SER A 351 8.91 0.15 -6.73
N ASN A 352 9.73 0.25 -5.66
CA ASN A 352 10.21 -0.73 -4.66
C ASN A 352 10.85 -0.13 -3.37
N TYR A 353 10.43 -0.55 -2.16
CA TYR A 353 11.14 -0.52 -0.84
C TYR A 353 10.49 -1.40 0.23
N PRO A 354 11.16 -2.30 0.95
CA PRO A 354 10.51 -3.14 1.97
C PRO A 354 9.54 -2.34 2.90
N ARG A 355 8.35 -2.87 3.18
CA ARG A 355 7.18 -2.19 3.76
C ARG A 355 7.57 -1.64 5.12
N CYS A 356 7.08 -0.47 5.49
CA CYS A 356 7.25 -0.05 6.87
C CYS A 356 6.59 -1.08 7.82
N THR A 357 7.41 -1.76 8.62
CA THR A 357 6.97 -2.77 9.61
C THR A 357 6.58 -2.15 10.94
N LEU A 358 6.60 -0.81 11.06
CA LEU A 358 6.40 -0.07 12.32
C LEU A 358 5.18 -0.56 13.12
N HIS A 359 4.01 -0.59 12.48
CA HIS A 359 2.75 -1.03 13.09
C HIS A 359 2.79 -2.50 13.52
N ASP A 360 3.42 -3.36 12.72
CA ASP A 360 3.47 -4.80 12.98
C ASP A 360 4.47 -5.11 14.11
N ASP A 361 5.57 -4.35 14.20
CA ASP A 361 6.61 -4.47 15.22
C ASP A 361 6.12 -3.96 16.59
N PHE A 362 5.44 -2.83 16.63
CA PHE A 362 4.77 -2.39 17.86
C PHE A 362 3.59 -3.30 18.23
N GLY A 363 2.85 -3.84 17.26
CA GLY A 363 1.87 -4.88 17.53
C GLY A 363 2.51 -6.14 18.16
N ARG A 364 3.71 -6.52 17.71
CA ARG A 364 4.46 -7.66 18.27
C ARG A 364 4.89 -7.42 19.71
N ILE A 365 5.43 -6.23 20.02
CA ILE A 365 5.87 -5.93 21.39
C ILE A 365 4.69 -5.95 22.37
N LEU A 366 3.53 -5.41 21.98
CA LEU A 366 2.30 -5.46 22.76
C LEU A 366 1.86 -6.90 23.05
N LYS A 367 1.84 -7.76 22.02
CA LYS A 367 1.46 -9.18 22.18
C LYS A 367 2.45 -9.97 23.04
N SER A 368 3.75 -9.66 22.92
CA SER A 368 4.79 -10.33 23.70
C SER A 368 4.83 -9.91 25.18
N GLN A 369 4.22 -8.76 25.51
CA GLN A 369 4.24 -8.13 26.85
C GLN A 369 5.64 -7.94 27.43
N GLN A 370 6.64 -7.70 26.58
CA GLN A 370 8.02 -7.54 27.02
C GLN A 370 8.37 -6.08 27.21
N PHE A 371 9.19 -5.81 28.23
CA PHE A 371 9.63 -4.46 28.60
C PHE A 371 8.49 -3.52 29.03
N CYS A 372 7.35 -4.09 29.45
CA CYS A 372 6.24 -3.31 30.00
C CYS A 372 6.67 -2.58 31.27
N ASP A 373 6.36 -1.29 31.34
CA ASP A 373 6.81 -0.35 32.38
C ASP A 373 5.62 0.32 33.11
N VAL A 374 4.38 -0.08 32.80
CA VAL A 374 3.16 0.34 33.50
C VAL A 374 2.08 -0.76 33.49
N THR A 375 1.37 -0.90 34.61
CA THR A 375 0.16 -1.72 34.74
C THR A 375 -1.08 -0.81 34.75
N LEU A 376 -2.02 -1.05 33.86
CA LEU A 376 -3.31 -0.38 33.83
C LEU A 376 -4.36 -1.26 34.52
N LEU A 377 -5.02 -0.76 35.55
CA LEU A 377 -6.12 -1.43 36.23
C LEU A 377 -7.44 -0.99 35.62
N VAL A 378 -8.06 -1.85 34.83
CA VAL A 378 -9.19 -1.50 33.94
C VAL A 378 -10.50 -2.06 34.49
N GLY A 379 -11.52 -1.19 34.54
CA GLY A 379 -12.88 -1.54 34.97
C GLY A 379 -13.06 -1.63 36.47
N ASP A 380 -14.30 -1.90 36.89
CA ASP A 380 -14.67 -2.06 38.31
C ASP A 380 -13.94 -3.24 38.97
N GLU A 381 -13.67 -4.29 38.20
CA GLU A 381 -12.93 -5.49 38.64
C GLU A 381 -11.40 -5.26 38.69
N GLN A 382 -10.91 -4.08 38.31
CA GLN A 382 -9.49 -3.72 38.26
C GLN A 382 -8.64 -4.76 37.52
N THR A 383 -9.11 -5.19 36.34
CA THR A 383 -8.38 -6.17 35.52
C THR A 383 -7.02 -5.60 35.12
N PRO A 384 -5.89 -6.28 35.41
CA PRO A 384 -4.56 -5.77 35.09
C PRO A 384 -4.23 -5.93 33.61
N VAL A 385 -3.81 -4.84 32.97
CA VAL A 385 -3.37 -4.80 31.56
C VAL A 385 -1.97 -4.18 31.49
N LEU A 386 -1.00 -4.95 31.01
CA LEU A 386 0.39 -4.50 30.87
C LEU A 386 0.58 -3.66 29.61
N ALA A 387 1.35 -2.57 29.72
CA ALA A 387 1.60 -1.65 28.61
C ALA A 387 2.93 -0.91 28.75
N HIS A 388 3.18 0.01 27.80
CA HIS A 388 4.38 0.83 27.70
C HIS A 388 4.05 2.32 27.81
N GLN A 389 4.63 3.02 28.77
CA GLN A 389 4.40 4.44 29.06
C GLN A 389 4.64 5.30 27.82
N ALA A 390 5.74 5.05 27.09
CA ALA A 390 6.10 5.78 25.88
C ALA A 390 4.98 5.74 24.82
N MET A 391 4.38 4.56 24.60
CA MET A 391 3.32 4.38 23.61
C MET A 391 2.00 5.02 24.06
N LEU A 392 1.63 4.83 25.33
CA LEU A 392 0.39 5.42 25.87
C LEU A 392 0.45 6.96 25.88
N ALA A 393 1.58 7.52 26.31
CA ALA A 393 1.76 8.97 26.43
C ALA A 393 1.91 9.66 25.08
N ALA A 394 2.46 8.98 24.07
CA ALA A 394 2.52 9.49 22.70
C ALA A 394 1.13 9.63 22.10
N ARG A 395 0.26 8.63 22.32
CA ARG A 395 -1.03 8.51 21.61
C ARG A 395 -2.22 9.11 22.35
N SER A 396 -2.09 9.39 23.64
CA SER A 396 -3.16 9.96 24.46
C SER A 396 -2.64 10.96 25.48
N GLN A 397 -3.04 12.21 25.32
CA GLN A 397 -2.73 13.28 26.28
C GLN A 397 -3.35 13.00 27.66
N TYR A 398 -4.53 12.37 27.70
CA TYR A 398 -5.17 11.96 28.94
C TYR A 398 -4.34 10.90 29.68
N LEU A 399 -3.90 9.85 28.98
CA LEU A 399 -3.07 8.80 29.60
C LEU A 399 -1.71 9.36 30.01
N ARG A 400 -1.13 10.28 29.23
CA ARG A 400 0.10 10.99 29.61
C ARG A 400 -0.06 11.72 30.94
N ALA A 401 -1.14 12.47 31.13
CA ALA A 401 -1.42 13.17 32.38
C ALA A 401 -1.58 12.19 33.55
N LYS A 402 -2.32 11.10 33.34
CA LYS A 402 -2.52 10.04 34.35
C LYS A 402 -1.23 9.32 34.74
N ILE A 403 -0.36 9.04 33.78
CA ILE A 403 0.96 8.45 34.04
C ILE A 403 1.82 9.42 34.86
N LYS A 404 1.77 10.72 34.56
CA LYS A 404 2.48 11.74 35.33
C LYS A 404 1.99 11.81 36.78
N GLU A 405 0.69 11.85 36.99
CA GLU A 405 0.07 11.81 38.33
C GLU A 405 0.52 10.57 39.12
N ALA A 406 0.44 9.38 38.50
CA ALA A 406 0.84 8.14 39.14
C ALA A 406 2.35 8.08 39.47
N ARG A 407 3.21 8.67 38.62
CA ARG A 407 4.65 8.79 38.89
C ARG A 407 4.94 9.71 40.07
N ASP A 408 4.24 10.84 40.15
CA ASP A 408 4.38 11.78 41.27
C ASP A 408 3.91 11.16 42.59
N GLU A 409 2.83 10.38 42.56
CA GLU A 409 2.36 9.62 43.73
C GLU A 409 3.33 8.52 44.16
N LEU A 410 3.85 7.75 43.20
CA LEU A 410 4.85 6.71 43.48
C LEU A 410 6.13 7.34 44.06
N ALA A 411 6.59 8.47 43.52
CA ALA A 411 7.74 9.19 44.05
C ALA A 411 7.51 9.65 45.49
N LYS A 412 6.29 10.11 45.84
CA LYS A 412 5.92 10.45 47.22
C LYS A 412 5.94 9.24 48.15
N LYS A 413 5.42 8.09 47.71
CA LYS A 413 5.44 6.84 48.48
C LYS A 413 6.84 6.29 48.71
N ILE A 414 7.71 6.43 47.71
CA ILE A 414 9.14 6.08 47.84
C ILE A 414 9.82 7.03 48.83
N ALA A 415 9.54 8.34 48.74
CA ALA A 415 10.08 9.32 49.67
C ALA A 415 9.57 9.16 51.11
N SER A 416 8.33 8.70 51.31
CA SER A 416 7.77 8.39 52.63
C SER A 416 8.21 7.03 53.17
N GLY A 417 8.88 6.21 52.37
CA GLY A 417 9.32 4.86 52.74
C GLY A 417 8.21 3.81 52.76
N GLU A 418 6.99 4.16 52.32
CA GLU A 418 5.88 3.23 52.14
C GLU A 418 6.17 2.20 51.05
N GLU A 419 6.99 2.58 50.06
CA GLU A 419 7.37 1.74 48.94
C GLU A 419 8.88 1.80 48.71
N LYS A 420 9.52 0.66 48.39
CA LYS A 420 10.96 0.64 48.10
C LYS A 420 11.19 0.99 46.63
N ALA A 421 12.23 1.78 46.36
CA ALA A 421 12.67 2.02 44.99
C ALA A 421 13.18 0.70 44.37
N SER A 422 12.76 0.42 43.13
CA SER A 422 13.29 -0.72 42.39
C SER A 422 14.77 -0.47 42.03
N GLU A 423 15.70 -1.19 42.67
CA GLU A 423 17.14 -1.05 42.45
C GLU A 423 17.61 -1.67 41.12
N VAL A 424 16.82 -2.59 40.53
CA VAL A 424 17.19 -3.34 39.31
C VAL A 424 15.99 -3.41 38.37
N TYR A 425 16.16 -2.87 37.16
CA TYR A 425 15.20 -3.07 36.07
C TYR A 425 15.17 -4.55 35.68
N SER A 426 14.00 -5.18 35.79
CA SER A 426 13.77 -6.56 35.36
C SER A 426 12.65 -6.57 34.34
N TYR A 427 12.97 -6.99 33.11
CA TYR A 427 11.99 -7.13 32.03
C TYR A 427 10.96 -8.25 32.28
N LYS A 428 11.16 -9.09 33.32
CA LYS A 428 10.26 -10.17 33.73
C LYS A 428 9.39 -9.81 34.92
N SER A 429 9.76 -8.79 35.68
CA SER A 429 9.00 -8.39 36.87
C SER A 429 7.84 -7.48 36.46
N PRO A 430 6.68 -7.59 37.12
CA PRO A 430 5.59 -6.66 36.87
C PRO A 430 6.05 -5.22 37.17
N PRO A 431 5.61 -4.23 36.38
CA PRO A 431 6.02 -2.86 36.58
C PRO A 431 5.43 -2.31 37.89
N GLN A 432 6.25 -1.50 38.58
CA GLN A 432 5.87 -0.88 39.86
C GLN A 432 4.79 0.21 39.67
N LEU A 433 4.81 0.91 38.53
CA LEU A 433 3.85 1.97 38.22
C LEU A 433 2.48 1.38 37.86
N THR A 434 1.44 1.84 38.57
CA THR A 434 0.06 1.40 38.36
C THR A 434 -0.85 2.59 38.10
N VAL A 435 -1.72 2.50 37.09
CA VAL A 435 -2.68 3.55 36.73
C VAL A 435 -4.09 2.96 36.70
N THR A 436 -5.05 3.59 37.36
CA THR A 436 -6.44 3.12 37.44
C THR A 436 -7.34 3.77 36.39
N LEU A 437 -8.14 2.94 35.73
CA LEU A 437 -9.12 3.31 34.70
C LEU A 437 -10.47 2.62 34.99
N PRO A 438 -11.20 3.07 36.04
CA PRO A 438 -12.41 2.38 36.50
C PRO A 438 -13.54 2.39 35.46
N GLU A 439 -13.59 3.41 34.61
CA GLU A 439 -14.72 3.63 33.70
C GLU A 439 -14.60 2.90 32.35
N ALA A 440 -13.58 2.06 32.19
CA ALA A 440 -13.30 1.35 30.95
C ALA A 440 -13.65 -0.14 31.06
N THR A 441 -14.34 -0.66 30.06
CA THR A 441 -14.55 -2.10 29.95
C THR A 441 -13.26 -2.76 29.42
N PRO A 442 -12.79 -3.87 30.02
CA PRO A 442 -11.53 -4.49 29.63
C PRO A 442 -11.45 -4.85 28.14
N GLU A 443 -12.55 -5.32 27.58
CA GLU A 443 -12.63 -5.69 26.16
C GLU A 443 -12.49 -4.49 25.22
N ALA A 444 -13.25 -3.41 25.45
CA ALA A 444 -13.15 -2.20 24.64
C ALA A 444 -11.78 -1.54 24.82
N PHE A 445 -11.22 -1.56 26.04
CA PHE A 445 -9.91 -1.00 26.30
C PHE A 445 -8.79 -1.76 25.59
N ASN A 446 -8.84 -3.10 25.52
CA ASN A 446 -7.88 -3.89 24.73
C ASN A 446 -7.90 -3.51 23.24
N MET A 447 -9.08 -3.20 22.69
CA MET A 447 -9.19 -2.71 21.31
C MET A 447 -8.57 -1.32 21.14
N VAL A 448 -8.80 -0.41 22.10
CA VAL A 448 -8.12 0.90 22.14
C VAL A 448 -6.60 0.73 22.26
N LEU A 449 -6.15 -0.22 23.07
CA LEU A 449 -4.73 -0.50 23.26
C LEU A 449 -4.10 -1.03 21.96
N ASN A 450 -4.75 -1.96 21.26
CA ASN A 450 -4.31 -2.38 19.93
C ASN A 450 -4.22 -1.20 18.96
N TYR A 451 -5.17 -0.26 19.01
CA TYR A 451 -5.11 0.96 18.19
C TYR A 451 -3.89 1.83 18.51
N ILE A 452 -3.59 2.04 19.79
CA ILE A 452 -2.43 2.84 20.23
C ILE A 452 -1.13 2.33 19.60
N TYR A 453 -0.96 1.02 19.44
CA TYR A 453 0.26 0.41 18.90
C TYR A 453 0.25 0.23 17.38
N THR A 454 -0.91 0.13 16.74
CA THR A 454 -1.01 -0.35 15.35
C THR A 454 -1.84 0.52 14.42
N ASP A 455 -2.46 1.60 14.92
CA ASP A 455 -3.44 2.44 14.19
C ASP A 455 -4.65 1.66 13.63
N ARG A 456 -4.88 0.43 14.11
CA ARG A 456 -5.92 -0.47 13.63
C ARG A 456 -6.79 -0.91 14.80
N ILE A 457 -8.10 -0.98 14.53
CA ILE A 457 -9.02 -1.77 15.35
C ILE A 457 -9.68 -2.83 14.48
N ASP A 458 -9.94 -3.97 15.10
CA ASP A 458 -10.66 -5.09 14.48
C ASP A 458 -11.79 -5.53 15.43
N PRO A 459 -13.02 -5.08 15.20
CA PRO A 459 -14.14 -5.45 16.06
C PRO A 459 -14.73 -6.81 15.67
N THR A 460 -14.33 -7.37 14.52
CA THR A 460 -14.83 -8.63 13.97
C THR A 460 -13.98 -9.84 14.36
N GLU A 461 -12.96 -9.66 15.20
CA GLU A 461 -12.06 -10.73 15.64
C GLU A 461 -12.83 -11.88 16.34
N LYS A 462 -13.94 -11.57 17.02
CA LYS A 462 -14.79 -12.56 17.71
C LYS A 462 -16.08 -12.91 16.97
N ASP A 463 -16.54 -12.03 16.08
CA ASP A 463 -17.79 -12.18 15.34
C ASP A 463 -17.59 -11.70 13.91
N GLU A 464 -17.64 -12.63 12.95
CA GLU A 464 -17.41 -12.33 11.53
C GLU A 464 -18.47 -11.39 10.95
N ASN A 465 -19.61 -11.22 11.60
CA ASN A 465 -20.67 -10.33 11.14
C ASN A 465 -20.45 -8.88 11.65
N PRO A 466 -20.01 -7.94 10.79
CA PRO A 466 -19.74 -6.56 11.20
C PRO A 466 -20.99 -5.78 11.64
N ALA A 467 -22.18 -6.25 11.25
CA ALA A 467 -23.46 -5.66 11.61
C ALA A 467 -24.10 -6.31 12.85
N SER A 468 -23.43 -7.25 13.53
CA SER A 468 -24.01 -7.89 14.71
C SER A 468 -24.22 -6.87 15.83
N PRO A 469 -25.33 -6.98 16.61
CA PRO A 469 -25.58 -6.06 17.72
C PRO A 469 -24.43 -6.01 18.73
N ALA A 470 -23.79 -7.15 19.01
CA ALA A 470 -22.64 -7.23 19.92
C ALA A 470 -21.44 -6.41 19.42
N THR A 471 -21.09 -6.55 18.14
CA THR A 471 -19.99 -5.80 17.49
C THR A 471 -20.28 -4.30 17.50
N VAL A 472 -21.52 -3.90 17.20
CA VAL A 472 -21.94 -2.49 17.22
C VAL A 472 -21.82 -1.90 18.62
N LEU A 473 -22.31 -2.60 19.65
CA LEU A 473 -22.22 -2.14 21.04
C LEU A 473 -20.76 -2.03 21.52
N LEU A 474 -19.89 -2.98 21.15
CA LEU A 474 -18.48 -2.92 21.45
C LEU A 474 -17.81 -1.67 20.83
N VAL A 475 -18.09 -1.38 19.54
CA VAL A 475 -17.56 -0.19 18.88
C VAL A 475 -18.10 1.10 19.49
N MET A 476 -19.31 1.09 20.04
CA MET A 476 -19.84 2.24 20.78
C MET A 476 -19.11 2.50 22.10
N GLU A 477 -18.76 1.45 22.83
CA GLU A 477 -17.92 1.59 24.03
C GLU A 477 -16.52 2.10 23.68
N VAL A 478 -15.92 1.60 22.59
CA VAL A 478 -14.63 2.11 22.08
C VAL A 478 -14.75 3.59 21.70
N LEU A 479 -15.86 4.02 21.08
CA LEU A 479 -16.10 5.43 20.76
C LEU A 479 -16.19 6.30 22.03
N ARG A 480 -16.87 5.83 23.07
CA ARG A 480 -16.95 6.49 24.39
C ARG A 480 -15.56 6.63 25.02
N LEU A 481 -14.76 5.57 24.99
CA LEU A 481 -13.38 5.59 25.48
C LEU A 481 -12.48 6.51 24.67
N ALA A 482 -12.58 6.51 23.34
CA ALA A 482 -11.79 7.37 22.47
C ALA A 482 -12.03 8.87 22.76
N LEU A 483 -13.28 9.25 23.05
CA LEU A 483 -13.61 10.61 23.49
C LEU A 483 -12.92 10.97 24.81
N ARG A 484 -12.98 10.07 25.79
CA ARG A 484 -12.43 10.31 27.13
C ARG A 484 -10.91 10.33 27.14
N LEU A 485 -10.29 9.41 26.43
CA LEU A 485 -8.85 9.29 26.26
C LEU A 485 -8.27 10.35 25.30
N SER A 486 -9.12 11.22 24.73
CA SER A 486 -8.72 12.26 23.79
C SER A 486 -7.93 11.73 22.60
N ILE A 487 -8.49 10.72 21.92
CA ILE A 487 -7.94 10.12 20.69
C ILE A 487 -8.88 10.46 19.52
N PRO A 488 -8.74 11.64 18.86
CA PRO A 488 -9.71 12.13 17.89
C PRO A 488 -9.85 11.22 16.66
N ARG A 489 -8.73 10.64 16.21
CA ARG A 489 -8.70 9.80 15.02
C ARG A 489 -9.50 8.51 15.21
N LEU A 490 -9.33 7.85 16.36
CA LEU A 490 -10.10 6.66 16.74
C LEU A 490 -11.59 6.97 16.85
N ARG A 491 -11.95 8.11 17.47
CA ARG A 491 -13.33 8.60 17.53
C ARG A 491 -13.94 8.71 16.13
N GLY A 492 -13.22 9.31 15.19
CA GLY A 492 -13.66 9.44 13.78
C GLY A 492 -13.87 8.09 13.10
N LEU A 493 -12.95 7.14 13.31
CA LEU A 493 -13.03 5.77 12.77
C LEU A 493 -14.26 5.03 13.31
N CYS A 494 -14.48 5.02 14.63
CA CYS A 494 -15.63 4.36 15.24
C CYS A 494 -16.96 4.98 14.78
N ALA A 495 -17.05 6.32 14.73
CA ALA A 495 -18.24 7.00 14.24
C ALA A 495 -18.55 6.65 12.77
N ARG A 496 -17.52 6.55 11.93
CA ARG A 496 -17.66 6.14 10.53
C ARG A 496 -18.12 4.68 10.40
N TYR A 497 -17.55 3.77 11.18
CA TYR A 497 -17.96 2.36 11.18
C TYR A 497 -19.42 2.17 11.59
N LEU A 498 -19.86 2.83 12.66
CA LEU A 498 -21.24 2.78 13.12
C LEU A 498 -22.19 3.28 12.02
N ARG A 499 -21.87 4.38 11.36
CA ARG A 499 -22.74 4.93 10.29
C ARG A 499 -22.97 3.98 9.13
N ALA A 500 -21.97 3.18 8.77
CA ALA A 500 -22.05 2.27 7.62
C ALA A 500 -22.70 0.92 7.96
N ASN A 501 -22.49 0.40 9.18
CA ASN A 501 -22.96 -0.92 9.58
C ASN A 501 -24.31 -0.91 10.33
N LEU A 502 -24.90 0.27 10.54
CA LEU A 502 -26.25 0.37 11.11
C LEU A 502 -27.30 -0.18 10.15
N CYS A 503 -28.07 -1.16 10.62
CA CYS A 503 -29.17 -1.81 9.92
C CYS A 503 -30.43 -1.85 10.81
N ALA A 504 -31.53 -2.38 10.28
CA ALA A 504 -32.78 -2.50 11.03
C ALA A 504 -32.63 -3.33 12.32
N ASP A 505 -31.76 -4.35 12.30
CA ASP A 505 -31.60 -5.31 13.40
C ASP A 505 -30.76 -4.78 14.57
N ASN A 506 -29.89 -3.78 14.33
CA ASN A 506 -28.95 -3.28 15.34
C ASN A 506 -29.17 -1.81 15.74
N VAL A 507 -30.03 -1.07 15.03
CA VAL A 507 -30.21 0.38 15.26
C VAL A 507 -30.86 0.72 16.61
N LEU A 508 -31.76 -0.13 17.12
CA LEU A 508 -32.42 0.11 18.41
C LEU A 508 -31.46 -0.09 19.60
N PRO A 509 -30.70 -1.20 19.70
CA PRO A 509 -29.61 -1.31 20.68
C PRO A 509 -28.61 -0.16 20.59
N ALA A 510 -28.23 0.25 19.38
CA ALA A 510 -27.31 1.36 19.16
C ALA A 510 -27.90 2.71 19.62
N LEU A 511 -29.19 2.95 19.39
CA LEU A 511 -29.87 4.17 19.86
C LEU A 511 -29.88 4.25 21.39
N HIS A 512 -30.20 3.14 22.05
CA HIS A 512 -30.20 3.04 23.51
C HIS A 512 -28.81 3.31 24.09
N ALA A 513 -27.78 2.64 23.58
CA ALA A 513 -26.41 2.86 24.01
C ALA A 513 -25.94 4.30 23.76
N ALA A 514 -26.32 4.91 22.63
CA ALA A 514 -25.93 6.30 22.30
C ALA A 514 -26.56 7.30 23.28
N HIS A 515 -27.78 7.01 23.76
CA HIS A 515 -28.45 7.82 24.75
C HIS A 515 -27.73 7.79 26.11
N HIS A 516 -27.43 6.60 26.63
CA HIS A 516 -26.76 6.44 27.92
C HIS A 516 -25.31 6.95 27.90
N ALA A 517 -24.58 6.74 26.79
CA ALA A 517 -23.24 7.26 26.60
C ALA A 517 -23.19 8.76 26.24
N ARG A 518 -24.34 9.44 26.16
CA ARG A 518 -24.48 10.87 25.80
C ARG A 518 -23.83 11.24 24.45
N LEU A 519 -23.88 10.33 23.47
CA LEU A 519 -23.31 10.49 22.13
C LEU A 519 -24.31 11.15 21.17
N ALA A 520 -24.50 12.47 21.29
CA ALA A 520 -25.53 13.23 20.55
C ALA A 520 -25.50 13.02 19.02
N CYS A 521 -24.31 13.01 18.42
CA CYS A 521 -24.15 12.87 16.96
C CYS A 521 -24.61 11.49 16.45
N ILE A 522 -24.28 10.42 17.18
CA ILE A 522 -24.68 9.05 16.82
C ILE A 522 -26.17 8.85 17.10
N LYS A 523 -26.67 9.37 18.22
CA LYS A 523 -28.09 9.34 18.57
C LYS A 523 -28.95 9.95 17.45
N GLU A 524 -28.59 11.14 16.97
CA GLU A 524 -29.29 11.80 15.86
C GLU A 524 -29.22 10.99 14.56
N TYR A 525 -28.10 10.32 14.29
CA TYR A 525 -27.98 9.44 13.13
C TYR A 525 -28.89 8.21 13.23
N CYS A 526 -28.94 7.54 14.39
CA CYS A 526 -29.84 6.42 14.64
C CYS A 526 -31.31 6.85 14.51
N LEU A 527 -31.69 7.99 15.10
CA LEU A 527 -33.05 8.53 14.98
C LEU A 527 -33.41 8.79 13.50
N ARG A 528 -32.51 9.40 12.73
CA ARG A 528 -32.68 9.62 11.29
C ARG A 528 -32.83 8.33 10.51
N PHE A 529 -32.08 7.29 10.87
CA PHE A 529 -32.17 5.99 10.21
C PHE A 529 -33.53 5.34 10.45
N VAL A 530 -34.02 5.36 11.69
CA VAL A 530 -35.30 4.77 12.09
C VAL A 530 -36.47 5.46 11.40
N VAL A 531 -36.47 6.80 11.30
CA VAL A 531 -37.62 7.55 10.73
C VAL A 531 -37.71 7.53 9.20
N LYS A 532 -36.80 6.86 8.47
CA LYS A 532 -36.93 6.70 7.00
C LYS A 532 -38.10 5.79 6.66
N ASP A 533 -38.84 6.11 5.60
CA ASP A 533 -40.09 5.43 5.24
C ASP A 533 -39.97 3.90 5.12
N TYR A 534 -38.86 3.42 4.55
CA TYR A 534 -38.63 1.98 4.37
C TYR A 534 -38.15 1.25 5.64
N ASN A 535 -37.68 1.99 6.66
CA ASN A 535 -37.15 1.43 7.91
C ASN A 535 -38.16 1.51 9.05
N PHE A 536 -39.02 2.53 9.06
CA PHE A 536 -39.84 2.85 10.22
C PHE A 536 -40.81 1.73 10.62
N THR A 537 -41.62 1.25 9.67
CA THR A 537 -42.60 0.19 9.93
C THR A 537 -41.97 -1.11 10.44
N PRO A 538 -40.93 -1.68 9.81
CA PRO A 538 -40.34 -2.92 10.31
C PRO A 538 -39.67 -2.76 11.68
N ILE A 539 -39.09 -1.59 11.98
CA ILE A 539 -38.43 -1.34 13.27
C ILE A 539 -39.45 -1.15 14.39
N VAL A 540 -40.50 -0.35 14.17
CA VAL A 540 -41.51 -0.08 15.23
C VAL A 540 -42.35 -1.32 15.55
N MET A 541 -42.53 -2.22 14.59
CA MET A 541 -43.22 -3.51 14.80
C MET A 541 -42.31 -4.60 15.37
N SER A 542 -41.04 -4.29 15.68
CA SER A 542 -40.11 -5.26 16.27
C SER A 542 -40.34 -5.42 17.78
N SER A 543 -40.05 -6.62 18.30
CA SER A 543 -40.13 -6.92 19.73
C SER A 543 -39.13 -6.11 20.56
N GLU A 544 -38.07 -5.64 19.93
CA GLU A 544 -36.98 -4.85 20.47
C GLU A 544 -37.44 -3.42 20.74
N PHE A 545 -38.34 -2.87 19.91
CA PHE A 545 -38.92 -1.55 20.12
C PHE A 545 -39.86 -1.52 21.34
N GLU A 546 -40.63 -2.59 21.56
CA GLU A 546 -41.52 -2.74 22.71
C GLU A 546 -40.77 -2.75 24.05
N ARG A 547 -39.53 -3.26 24.05
CA ARG A 547 -38.65 -3.34 25.23
C ARG A 547 -37.86 -2.05 25.48
N MET A 548 -37.97 -1.06 24.60
CA MET A 548 -37.21 0.18 24.68
C MET A 548 -37.77 1.13 25.75
N GLU A 549 -36.93 2.01 26.30
CA GLU A 549 -37.35 3.02 27.27
C GLU A 549 -38.40 3.99 26.70
N GLN A 550 -39.41 4.33 27.50
CA GLN A 550 -40.50 5.23 27.09
C GLN A 550 -40.01 6.60 26.61
N SER A 551 -38.96 7.14 27.21
CA SER A 551 -38.35 8.42 26.81
C SER A 551 -37.86 8.39 25.37
N LEU A 552 -37.18 7.32 24.95
CA LEU A 552 -36.67 7.11 23.59
C LEU A 552 -37.78 6.80 22.59
N MET A 553 -38.82 6.06 22.99
CA MET A 553 -39.97 5.78 22.11
C MET A 553 -40.68 7.08 21.73
N VAL A 554 -40.96 7.94 22.71
CA VAL A 554 -41.58 9.26 22.47
C VAL A 554 -40.71 10.11 21.55
N GLU A 555 -39.39 10.06 21.71
CA GLU A 555 -38.46 10.80 20.87
C GLU A 555 -38.48 10.34 19.41
N VAL A 556 -38.50 9.03 19.15
CA VAL A 556 -38.63 8.45 17.80
C VAL A 556 -39.95 8.87 17.14
N ILE A 557 -41.07 8.75 17.87
CA ILE A 557 -42.40 9.11 17.36
C ILE A 557 -42.48 10.62 17.06
N ARG A 558 -41.98 11.46 17.96
CA ARG A 558 -41.94 12.91 17.78
C ARG A 558 -41.10 13.30 16.56
N ARG A 559 -39.96 12.63 16.35
CA ARG A 559 -39.06 12.88 15.20
C ARG A 559 -39.72 12.54 13.86
N ARG A 560 -40.59 11.52 13.83
CA ARG A 560 -41.39 11.14 12.65
C ARG A 560 -42.50 12.14 12.36
N GLN A 561 -43.18 12.64 13.40
CA GLN A 561 -44.28 13.62 13.27
C GLN A 561 -43.81 15.03 12.91
N GLN A 562 -42.62 15.42 13.39
CA GLN A 562 -42.00 16.72 13.14
C GLN A 562 -40.59 16.54 12.57
N PRO A 563 -40.45 16.23 11.26
CA PRO A 563 -39.15 16.19 10.62
C PRO A 563 -38.50 17.59 10.63
N PRO A 564 -37.18 17.68 10.85
CA PRO A 564 -36.50 18.97 10.96
C PRO A 564 -36.57 19.73 9.61
N ALA A 565 -36.96 21.01 9.65
CA ALA A 565 -37.27 21.84 8.47
C ALA A 565 -36.07 22.17 7.55
N LYS A 566 -34.85 21.89 8.02
CA LYS A 566 -33.62 21.89 7.23
C LYS A 566 -32.76 20.75 7.77
N PRO A 567 -32.07 19.97 6.92
CA PRO A 567 -30.88 19.31 7.43
C PRO A 567 -30.02 20.45 8.04
N PRO A 568 -29.47 20.32 9.26
CA PRO A 568 -28.34 21.18 9.59
C PRO A 568 -27.41 21.10 8.38
N ALA A 569 -26.97 22.25 7.87
CA ALA A 569 -25.89 22.27 6.88
C ALA A 569 -24.90 21.21 7.35
N ALA A 570 -24.46 20.33 6.46
CA ALA A 570 -23.35 19.46 6.79
C ALA A 570 -22.30 20.40 7.37
N ASN A 571 -22.11 20.43 8.70
CA ASN A 571 -20.91 21.00 9.23
C ASN A 571 -19.89 20.02 8.70
N GLU A 572 -19.23 20.44 7.63
CA GLU A 572 -18.19 19.76 6.87
C GLU A 572 -17.00 19.35 7.75
N GLN A 573 -17.09 19.51 9.08
CA GLN A 573 -16.14 19.05 10.08
C GLN A 573 -16.16 17.53 10.32
N ASP A 574 -17.17 16.79 9.82
CA ASP A 574 -17.35 15.36 10.12
C ASP A 574 -16.98 14.41 8.96
N GLN A 575 -16.48 14.93 7.84
CA GLN A 575 -16.05 14.13 6.67
C GLN A 575 -14.57 13.72 6.73
N GLU A 576 -13.74 14.38 7.53
CA GLU A 576 -12.35 14.01 7.71
C GLU A 576 -12.16 13.25 9.02
N ILE A 577 -11.41 12.16 8.96
CA ILE A 577 -10.88 11.52 10.16
C ILE A 577 -9.82 12.47 10.73
N VAL A 578 -10.26 13.43 11.54
CA VAL A 578 -9.38 14.41 12.18
C VAL A 578 -8.58 13.74 13.29
N GLY A 579 -7.26 13.89 13.26
CA GLY A 579 -6.34 13.42 14.29
C GLY A 579 -5.01 12.94 13.70
N THR A 580 -4.11 12.50 14.57
CA THR A 580 -2.73 12.15 14.21
C THR A 580 -2.55 10.65 13.98
N THR A 581 -1.53 10.33 13.18
CA THR A 581 -1.04 8.97 12.94
C THR A 581 -0.06 8.51 14.02
N LEU A 582 0.11 7.20 14.16
CA LEU A 582 1.17 6.63 14.98
C LEU A 582 2.52 7.27 14.66
N GLU A 583 2.84 7.42 13.38
CA GLU A 583 4.09 8.02 12.90
C GLU A 583 4.23 9.48 13.35
N GLN A 584 3.16 10.27 13.23
CA GLN A 584 3.15 11.68 13.66
C GLN A 584 3.31 11.81 15.17
N ASP A 585 2.61 11.00 15.96
CA ASP A 585 2.68 11.03 17.41
C ASP A 585 4.08 10.59 17.90
N MET A 586 4.66 9.55 17.29
CA MET A 586 6.01 9.09 17.62
C MET A 586 7.11 10.05 17.14
N CYS A 587 6.88 10.84 16.09
CA CYS A 587 7.77 11.93 15.68
C CYS A 587 7.91 12.98 16.81
N VAL A 588 6.81 13.36 17.46
CA VAL A 588 6.82 14.31 18.58
C VAL A 588 7.60 13.76 19.79
N VAL A 589 7.55 12.45 20.02
CA VAL A 589 8.31 11.78 21.11
C VAL A 589 9.81 11.98 20.93
N VAL A 590 10.33 11.79 19.71
CA VAL A 590 11.75 11.99 19.37
C VAL A 590 12.15 13.46 19.44
N GLY A 591 11.27 14.36 19.01
CA GLY A 591 11.49 15.82 19.02
C GLY A 591 11.52 16.48 20.41
N GLY A 592 11.67 15.70 21.48
CA GLY A 592 11.75 16.18 22.87
C GLY A 592 10.45 16.01 23.66
N GLY A 593 9.34 15.72 23.00
CA GLY A 593 8.03 15.50 23.63
C GLY A 593 7.95 14.26 24.51
N GLY A 594 8.91 13.34 24.45
CA GLY A 594 8.93 12.11 25.27
C GLY A 594 10.12 11.98 26.23
N ALA A 595 11.02 12.96 26.29
CA ALA A 595 12.28 12.84 27.03
C ALA A 595 12.07 12.58 28.54
N GLU A 596 10.94 13.02 29.12
CA GLU A 596 10.58 12.79 30.53
C GLU A 596 10.29 11.31 30.87
N LEU A 597 9.97 10.50 29.86
CA LEU A 597 9.65 9.08 30.00
C LEU A 597 10.81 8.17 29.57
N ALA A 598 11.95 8.75 29.18
CA ALA A 598 13.10 7.98 28.72
C ALA A 598 13.71 7.14 29.86
N ASP A 599 13.90 5.85 29.60
CA ASP A 599 14.43 4.86 30.54
C ASP A 599 15.84 4.37 30.17
N VAL A 600 16.37 4.84 29.03
CA VAL A 600 17.74 4.55 28.57
C VAL A 600 18.34 5.78 27.86
N ARG A 601 19.67 5.95 27.96
CA ARG A 601 20.42 6.99 27.23
C ARG A 601 21.35 6.34 26.22
N LEU A 602 21.34 6.85 25.00
CA LEU A 602 22.20 6.37 23.91
C LEU A 602 23.37 7.33 23.73
N ARG A 603 24.60 6.85 23.85
CA ARG A 603 25.83 7.63 23.70
C ARG A 603 26.42 7.44 22.30
N VAL A 604 26.61 8.54 21.57
CA VAL A 604 27.24 8.58 20.25
C VAL A 604 28.35 9.61 20.29
N GLY A 605 29.61 9.17 20.20
CA GLY A 605 30.76 10.04 20.42
C GLY A 605 30.71 10.70 21.80
N SER A 606 30.71 12.03 21.84
CA SER A 606 30.57 12.84 23.05
C SER A 606 29.12 13.15 23.45
N ALA A 607 28.15 12.94 22.56
CA ALA A 607 26.76 13.30 22.77
C ALA A 607 25.94 12.15 23.38
N THR A 608 24.89 12.50 24.12
CA THR A 608 23.92 11.54 24.66
C THR A 608 22.50 11.93 24.28
N ARG A 609 21.69 10.97 23.83
CA ARG A 609 20.27 11.16 23.48
C ARG A 609 19.37 10.29 24.39
N PRO A 610 18.26 10.82 24.92
CA PRO A 610 17.27 10.04 25.66
C PRO A 610 16.51 9.10 24.72
N ALA A 611 16.22 7.87 25.15
CA ALA A 611 15.46 6.89 24.37
C ALA A 611 14.63 5.96 25.27
N HIS A 612 13.84 5.09 24.63
CA HIS A 612 12.91 4.17 25.29
C HIS A 612 13.25 2.73 24.93
N ARG A 613 13.48 1.88 25.94
CA ARG A 613 13.83 0.45 25.74
C ARG A 613 12.77 -0.29 24.94
N SER A 614 11.51 -0.05 25.25
CA SER A 614 10.35 -0.67 24.59
C SER A 614 10.32 -0.38 23.09
N VAL A 615 10.57 0.87 22.69
CA VAL A 615 10.59 1.28 21.27
C VAL A 615 11.80 0.69 20.54
N LEU A 616 12.99 0.75 21.16
CA LEU A 616 14.22 0.19 20.58
C LEU A 616 14.13 -1.33 20.40
N ALA A 617 13.67 -2.04 21.42
CA ALA A 617 13.52 -3.49 21.40
C ALA A 617 12.44 -3.95 20.42
N ALA A 618 11.34 -3.20 20.27
CA ALA A 618 10.30 -3.53 19.30
C ALA A 618 10.84 -3.50 17.86
N ARG A 619 11.78 -2.61 17.57
CA ARG A 619 12.23 -2.31 16.21
C ARG A 619 13.53 -2.99 15.82
N ALA A 620 14.40 -3.31 16.77
CA ALA A 620 15.70 -3.92 16.52
C ALA A 620 15.99 -5.08 17.48
N ALA A 621 16.22 -6.26 16.90
CA ALA A 621 16.52 -7.49 17.64
C ALA A 621 17.82 -7.37 18.46
N TYR A 622 18.77 -6.54 18.02
CA TYR A 622 20.00 -6.27 18.78
C TYR A 622 19.70 -5.65 20.15
N PHE A 623 18.86 -4.60 20.19
CA PHE A 623 18.48 -3.96 21.44
C PHE A 623 17.63 -4.88 22.31
N GLU A 624 16.73 -5.63 21.71
CA GLU A 624 15.93 -6.65 22.40
C GLU A 624 16.81 -7.68 23.11
N ALA A 625 17.80 -8.26 22.41
CA ALA A 625 18.72 -9.23 22.97
C ALA A 625 19.62 -8.62 24.05
N MET A 626 20.11 -7.39 23.82
CA MET A 626 20.93 -6.65 24.78
C MET A 626 20.18 -6.41 26.09
N PHE A 627 18.97 -5.84 26.05
CA PHE A 627 18.23 -5.53 27.26
C PHE A 627 17.76 -6.77 28.03
N ARG A 628 17.59 -7.92 27.35
CA ARG A 628 17.29 -9.20 28.02
C ARG A 628 18.49 -9.84 28.69
N SER A 629 19.68 -9.71 28.11
CA SER A 629 20.86 -10.49 28.50
C SER A 629 21.89 -9.71 29.30
N PHE A 630 22.09 -8.44 28.94
CA PHE A 630 23.15 -7.58 29.47
C PHE A 630 22.68 -6.11 29.49
N SER A 631 21.71 -5.80 30.35
CA SER A 631 21.29 -4.41 30.54
C SER A 631 22.41 -3.62 31.26
N PRO A 632 22.87 -2.48 30.72
CA PRO A 632 23.88 -1.64 31.38
C PRO A 632 23.39 -1.12 32.74
N THR A 633 24.26 -1.14 33.75
CA THR A 633 23.93 -0.70 35.12
C THR A 633 23.75 0.81 35.24
N ASP A 634 24.39 1.59 34.37
CA ASP A 634 24.28 3.06 34.31
C ASP A 634 23.14 3.54 33.39
N ASN A 635 22.39 2.59 32.78
CA ASN A 635 21.39 2.82 31.75
C ASN A 635 21.92 3.61 30.53
N ILE A 636 23.23 3.51 30.24
CA ILE A 636 23.86 4.12 29.07
C ILE A 636 24.26 3.03 28.08
N VAL A 637 23.77 3.14 26.85
CA VAL A 637 24.14 2.25 25.75
C VAL A 637 25.05 3.01 24.79
N ASN A 638 26.27 2.52 24.59
CA ASN A 638 27.18 3.08 23.59
C ASN A 638 26.79 2.57 22.20
N ILE A 639 26.61 3.48 21.26
CA ILE A 639 26.18 3.18 19.90
C ILE A 639 27.39 3.05 18.98
N GLN A 640 27.41 1.95 18.23
CA GLN A 640 28.38 1.67 17.18
C GLN A 640 27.71 0.85 16.08
N ILE A 641 28.11 1.07 14.83
CA ILE A 641 27.67 0.26 13.67
C ILE A 641 28.94 -0.43 13.14
N CYS A 642 29.02 -1.75 13.32
CA CYS A 642 30.24 -2.52 13.08
C CYS A 642 31.43 -1.91 13.85
N ASP A 643 32.50 -1.51 13.15
CA ASP A 643 33.69 -0.87 13.74
C ASP A 643 33.66 0.68 13.64
N THR A 644 32.52 1.26 13.25
CA THR A 644 32.38 2.70 13.00
C THR A 644 31.39 3.35 13.96
N VAL A 645 31.77 4.50 14.51
CA VAL A 645 30.85 5.38 15.23
C VAL A 645 30.18 6.29 14.20
N PRO A 646 28.84 6.25 14.07
CA PRO A 646 28.13 7.14 13.15
C PRO A 646 28.27 8.61 13.58
N SER A 647 28.11 9.55 12.64
CA SER A 647 27.96 10.97 12.99
C SER A 647 26.69 11.21 13.81
N GLU A 648 26.62 12.35 14.51
CA GLU A 648 25.43 12.70 15.29
C GLU A 648 24.18 12.81 14.39
N GLU A 649 24.34 13.37 13.20
CA GLU A 649 23.27 13.55 12.21
C GLU A 649 22.77 12.20 11.67
N ALA A 650 23.69 11.29 11.31
CA ALA A 650 23.33 9.95 10.85
C ALA A 650 22.65 9.15 11.95
N PHE A 651 23.04 9.35 13.21
CA PHE A 651 22.37 8.72 14.34
C PHE A 651 20.97 9.29 14.59
N ASP A 652 20.79 10.60 14.48
CA ASP A 652 19.46 11.21 14.56
C ASP A 652 18.55 10.69 13.42
N SER A 653 19.09 10.50 12.21
CA SER A 653 18.41 9.82 11.10
C SER A 653 18.01 8.36 11.42
N LEU A 654 18.88 7.61 12.10
CA LEU A 654 18.55 6.25 12.58
C LEU A 654 17.42 6.25 13.61
N LEU A 655 17.43 7.20 14.55
CA LEU A 655 16.38 7.32 15.56
C LEU A 655 15.03 7.68 14.94
N ARG A 656 15.00 8.59 13.97
CA ARG A 656 13.79 8.92 13.20
C ARG A 656 13.21 7.68 12.52
N TYR A 657 14.06 6.85 11.91
CA TYR A 657 13.66 5.58 11.31
C TYR A 657 13.11 4.58 12.34
N ILE A 658 13.76 4.44 13.50
CA ILE A 658 13.32 3.50 14.55
C ILE A 658 11.93 3.90 15.09
N TYR A 659 11.74 5.17 15.45
CA TYR A 659 10.54 5.62 16.15
C TYR A 659 9.31 5.77 15.25
N TYR A 660 9.47 6.27 14.03
CA TYR A 660 8.33 6.55 13.16
C TYR A 660 8.58 6.20 11.68
N GLY A 661 9.63 5.44 11.37
CA GLY A 661 9.84 4.86 10.05
C GLY A 661 10.31 5.85 8.97
N ASP A 662 10.84 7.01 9.36
CA ASP A 662 11.34 8.01 8.43
C ASP A 662 12.50 7.49 7.59
N THR A 663 12.44 7.71 6.28
CA THR A 663 13.49 7.34 5.34
C THR A 663 14.06 8.55 4.60
N ASN A 664 13.59 9.76 4.93
CA ASN A 664 14.12 10.98 4.36
C ASN A 664 15.43 11.36 5.08
N MET A 665 16.55 11.25 4.38
CA MET A 665 17.87 11.56 4.94
C MET A 665 18.85 12.04 3.86
N PRO A 666 19.86 12.84 4.24
CA PRO A 666 20.97 13.18 3.36
C PRO A 666 21.69 11.95 2.77
N THR A 667 22.36 12.15 1.64
CA THR A 667 23.17 11.12 0.98
C THR A 667 24.31 10.62 1.89
N GLU A 668 24.88 11.50 2.71
CA GLU A 668 25.96 11.18 3.66
C GLU A 668 25.47 10.21 4.75
N ASP A 669 24.33 10.49 5.38
CA ASP A 669 23.70 9.60 6.37
C ASP A 669 23.39 8.22 5.79
N SER A 670 22.99 8.18 4.51
CA SER A 670 22.67 6.93 3.82
C SER A 670 23.87 6.00 3.69
N LEU A 671 25.09 6.55 3.69
CA LEU A 671 26.32 5.74 3.73
C LEU A 671 26.39 5.02 5.07
N TYR A 672 26.37 5.74 6.20
CA TYR A 672 26.49 5.13 7.53
C TYR A 672 25.37 4.14 7.84
N LEU A 673 24.15 4.42 7.39
CA LEU A 673 22.97 3.62 7.70
C LEU A 673 22.76 2.41 6.79
N PHE A 674 23.54 2.26 5.71
CA PHE A 674 23.36 1.15 4.77
C PHE A 674 23.55 -0.24 5.41
N GLN A 675 24.44 -0.36 6.40
CA GLN A 675 24.68 -1.61 7.16
C GLN A 675 23.80 -1.75 8.41
N ALA A 676 23.14 -0.68 8.85
CA ALA A 676 22.38 -0.65 10.09
C ALA A 676 21.30 -1.76 10.17
N PRO A 677 20.56 -2.12 9.10
CA PRO A 677 19.52 -3.14 9.19
C PRO A 677 20.03 -4.53 9.54
N ILE A 678 21.17 -4.91 8.96
CA ILE A 678 21.80 -6.20 9.23
C ILE A 678 22.39 -6.19 10.65
N TYR A 679 23.10 -5.13 11.00
CA TYR A 679 23.78 -5.02 12.29
C TYR A 679 22.81 -4.97 13.48
N TYR A 680 21.77 -4.14 13.42
CA TYR A 680 20.78 -4.01 14.49
C TYR A 680 19.68 -5.08 14.44
N GLY A 681 19.64 -5.90 13.38
CA GLY A 681 18.61 -6.93 13.19
C GLY A 681 17.22 -6.32 13.06
N PHE A 682 17.04 -5.38 12.13
CA PHE A 682 15.71 -4.88 11.79
C PHE A 682 14.86 -5.97 11.13
N THR A 683 13.55 -5.88 11.30
CA THR A 683 12.60 -6.89 10.79
C THR A 683 12.54 -6.99 9.28
N ASN A 684 13.00 -5.97 8.56
CA ASN A 684 13.26 -6.05 7.14
C ASN A 684 14.40 -5.10 6.70
N ASN A 685 14.80 -5.24 5.44
CA ASN A 685 15.88 -4.45 4.84
C ASN A 685 15.40 -3.08 4.30
N ARG A 686 14.28 -2.53 4.79
CA ARG A 686 13.69 -1.28 4.26
C ARG A 686 14.70 -0.16 4.20
N LEU A 687 15.31 0.17 5.34
CA LEU A 687 16.29 1.24 5.44
C LEU A 687 17.46 1.03 4.48
N GLN A 688 17.95 -0.20 4.32
CA GLN A 688 19.06 -0.51 3.40
C GLN A 688 18.69 -0.25 1.94
N VAL A 689 17.48 -0.63 1.51
CA VAL A 689 17.02 -0.37 0.13
C VAL A 689 16.84 1.13 -0.11
N PHE A 690 16.32 1.89 0.87
CA PHE A 690 16.24 3.35 0.79
C PHE A 690 17.61 4.00 0.71
N CYS A 691 18.56 3.58 1.56
CA CYS A 691 19.93 4.05 1.48
C CYS A 691 20.52 3.75 0.10
N LYS A 692 20.35 2.54 -0.44
CA LYS A 692 20.82 2.18 -1.79
C LYS A 692 20.26 3.11 -2.86
N HIS A 693 18.95 3.32 -2.87
CA HIS A 693 18.32 4.18 -3.87
C HIS A 693 18.73 5.65 -3.70
N ASN A 694 18.77 6.16 -2.47
CA ASN A 694 19.18 7.53 -2.20
C ASN A 694 20.62 7.77 -2.67
N LEU A 695 21.51 6.81 -2.41
CA LEU A 695 22.87 6.81 -2.93
C LEU A 695 22.85 6.83 -4.46
N GLN A 696 22.20 5.87 -5.12
CA GLN A 696 22.16 5.80 -6.59
C GLN A 696 21.57 7.05 -7.26
N SER A 697 20.49 7.62 -6.71
CA SER A 697 19.77 8.75 -7.31
C SER A 697 20.44 10.10 -7.09
N ASN A 698 21.25 10.24 -6.03
CA ASN A 698 21.89 11.49 -5.64
C ASN A 698 23.43 11.46 -5.70
N VAL A 699 24.03 10.47 -6.40
CA VAL A 699 25.46 10.52 -6.74
C VAL A 699 25.71 11.67 -7.72
N SER A 700 26.53 12.63 -7.32
CA SER A 700 27.06 13.69 -8.17
C SER A 700 28.57 13.53 -8.35
N PRO A 701 29.18 14.16 -9.37
CA PRO A 701 30.63 14.20 -9.48
C PRO A 701 31.30 14.74 -8.20
N GLU A 702 30.66 15.61 -7.41
CA GLU A 702 31.22 16.19 -6.18
C GLU A 702 31.32 15.20 -5.02
N ASN A 703 30.37 14.26 -4.90
CA ASN A 703 30.29 13.34 -3.76
C ASN A 703 30.74 11.90 -4.07
N VAL A 704 30.95 11.56 -5.36
CA VAL A 704 31.21 10.17 -5.79
C VAL A 704 32.48 9.56 -5.18
N LEU A 705 33.52 10.35 -4.89
CA LEU A 705 34.75 9.84 -4.28
C LEU A 705 34.55 9.44 -2.82
N ALA A 706 33.77 10.21 -2.06
CA ALA A 706 33.42 9.86 -0.68
C ALA A 706 32.53 8.61 -0.64
N ILE A 707 31.59 8.51 -1.60
CA ILE A 707 30.72 7.33 -1.75
C ILE A 707 31.54 6.09 -2.10
N LEU A 708 32.54 6.20 -2.99
CA LEU A 708 33.41 5.07 -3.34
C LEU A 708 34.20 4.56 -2.12
N GLN A 709 34.80 5.46 -1.34
CA GLN A 709 35.54 5.11 -0.13
C GLN A 709 34.64 4.43 0.92
N ALA A 710 33.45 4.97 1.13
CA ALA A 710 32.48 4.42 2.06
C ALA A 710 31.97 3.05 1.57
N ALA A 711 31.63 2.91 0.29
CA ALA A 711 31.16 1.66 -0.29
C ALA A 711 32.19 0.54 -0.14
N ASP A 712 33.48 0.84 -0.30
CA ASP A 712 34.57 -0.13 -0.09
C ASP A 712 34.73 -0.52 1.37
N ARG A 713 34.78 0.47 2.29
CA ARG A 713 34.83 0.21 3.74
C ARG A 713 33.66 -0.67 4.19
N MET A 714 32.50 -0.47 3.57
CA MET A 714 31.27 -1.19 3.88
C MET A 714 31.07 -2.49 3.09
N ARG A 715 32.01 -2.83 2.19
CA ARG A 715 31.94 -4.00 1.30
C ARG A 715 30.65 -4.06 0.45
N ALA A 716 30.15 -2.90 0.02
CA ALA A 716 28.95 -2.77 -0.80
C ALA A 716 29.30 -2.80 -2.29
N ALA A 717 29.46 -4.01 -2.86
CA ALA A 717 29.93 -4.21 -4.25
C ALA A 717 29.07 -3.46 -5.30
N ASP A 718 27.74 -3.54 -5.22
CA ASP A 718 26.82 -2.89 -6.17
C ASP A 718 27.01 -1.37 -6.25
N ILE A 719 27.20 -0.72 -5.08
CA ILE A 719 27.36 0.74 -4.98
C ILE A 719 28.76 1.12 -5.44
N LYS A 720 29.77 0.30 -5.12
CA LYS A 720 31.14 0.47 -5.60
C LYS A 720 31.19 0.43 -7.13
N GLU A 721 30.56 -0.56 -7.75
CA GLU A 721 30.47 -0.67 -9.22
C GLU A 721 29.75 0.54 -9.83
N TYR A 722 28.63 0.97 -9.24
CA TYR A 722 27.89 2.14 -9.70
C TYR A 722 28.72 3.45 -9.59
N ALA A 723 29.42 3.64 -8.47
CA ALA A 723 30.30 4.78 -8.25
C ALA A 723 31.46 4.79 -9.26
N LEU A 724 32.07 3.63 -9.53
CA LEU A 724 33.12 3.49 -10.54
C LEU A 724 32.61 3.88 -11.93
N LYS A 725 31.42 3.42 -12.35
CA LYS A 725 30.80 3.82 -13.62
C LYS A 725 30.56 5.34 -13.71
N MET A 726 30.09 5.96 -12.62
CA MET A 726 29.90 7.41 -12.54
C MET A 726 31.25 8.18 -12.63
N ILE A 727 32.30 7.66 -11.99
CA ILE A 727 33.65 8.23 -12.05
C ILE A 727 34.20 8.14 -13.46
N VAL A 728 34.08 6.99 -14.13
CA VAL A 728 34.52 6.80 -15.52
C VAL A 728 33.83 7.81 -16.45
N HIS A 729 32.51 7.95 -16.33
CA HIS A 729 31.74 8.88 -17.16
C HIS A 729 32.08 10.36 -16.92
N HIS A 730 32.40 10.74 -15.67
CA HIS A 730 32.72 12.12 -15.29
C HIS A 730 34.18 12.33 -14.88
N PHE A 731 35.10 11.50 -15.39
CA PHE A 731 36.47 11.42 -14.88
C PHE A 731 37.20 12.76 -14.88
N GLY A 732 37.00 13.58 -15.92
CA GLY A 732 37.62 14.90 -16.03
C GLY A 732 37.23 15.88 -14.92
N LEU A 733 36.05 15.75 -14.32
CA LEU A 733 35.61 16.56 -13.18
C LEU A 733 36.12 15.97 -11.86
N VAL A 734 36.01 14.66 -11.71
CA VAL A 734 36.41 13.93 -10.49
C VAL A 734 37.92 14.00 -10.27
N ALA A 735 38.72 13.85 -11.33
CA ALA A 735 40.18 13.88 -11.25
C ALA A 735 40.75 15.24 -10.80
N ARG A 736 39.97 16.32 -10.90
CA ARG A 736 40.37 17.66 -10.45
C ARG A 736 40.10 17.92 -8.97
N GLN A 737 39.39 17.02 -8.29
CA GLN A 737 39.07 17.17 -6.87
C GLN A 737 40.29 16.84 -6.01
N GLU A 738 40.52 17.63 -4.95
CA GLU A 738 41.60 17.34 -4.00
C GLU A 738 41.40 16.01 -3.27
N ALA A 739 40.15 15.58 -3.09
CA ALA A 739 39.80 14.32 -2.44
C ALA A 739 40.42 13.09 -3.13
N ILE A 740 40.72 13.16 -4.43
CA ILE A 740 41.33 12.04 -5.16
C ILE A 740 42.75 11.73 -4.67
N LYS A 741 43.47 12.75 -4.18
CA LYS A 741 44.84 12.61 -3.64
C LYS A 741 44.86 11.82 -2.34
N ASN A 742 43.74 11.80 -1.62
CA ASN A 742 43.60 11.18 -0.30
C ASN A 742 42.97 9.78 -0.37
N LEU A 743 42.73 9.23 -1.57
CA LEU A 743 42.19 7.87 -1.75
C LEU A 743 43.21 6.80 -1.39
N ALA A 744 42.72 5.72 -0.79
CA ALA A 744 43.51 4.52 -0.59
C ALA A 744 43.99 3.95 -1.93
N GLN A 745 45.24 3.48 -1.98
CA GLN A 745 45.85 2.94 -3.19
C GLN A 745 45.00 1.87 -3.92
N PRO A 746 44.33 0.92 -3.23
CA PRO A 746 43.48 -0.07 -3.91
C PRO A 746 42.34 0.57 -4.71
N LEU A 747 41.72 1.63 -4.19
CA LEU A 747 40.62 2.31 -4.86
C LEU A 747 41.06 3.09 -6.09
N LEU A 748 42.28 3.64 -6.07
CA LEU A 748 42.88 4.25 -7.25
C LEU A 748 43.10 3.21 -8.36
N VAL A 749 43.54 2.00 -8.00
CA VAL A 749 43.69 0.88 -8.95
C VAL A 749 42.34 0.47 -9.53
N ASP A 750 41.29 0.38 -8.70
CA ASP A 750 39.94 0.05 -9.17
C ASP A 750 39.39 1.10 -10.16
N ILE A 751 39.66 2.39 -9.92
CA ILE A 751 39.30 3.47 -10.87
C ILE A 751 40.05 3.30 -12.19
N ILE A 752 41.36 3.02 -12.14
CA ILE A 752 42.18 2.83 -13.35
C ILE A 752 41.71 1.61 -14.14
N TRP A 753 41.35 0.52 -13.46
CA TRP A 753 40.79 -0.67 -14.11
C TRP A 753 39.44 -0.37 -14.77
N ALA A 754 38.53 0.30 -14.06
CA ALA A 754 37.22 0.68 -14.61
C ALA A 754 37.36 1.60 -15.85
N LEU A 755 38.34 2.50 -15.86
CA LEU A 755 38.65 3.33 -17.03
C LEU A 755 39.20 2.52 -18.21
N ALA A 756 39.88 1.41 -17.94
CA ALA A 756 40.46 0.55 -18.97
C ALA A 756 39.42 -0.41 -19.61
N GLU A 757 38.37 -0.77 -18.88
CA GLU A 757 37.34 -1.73 -19.34
C GLU A 757 36.26 -1.13 -20.25
N GLU A 758 36.00 0.18 -20.25
CA GLU A 758 34.97 0.80 -21.11
C GLU A 758 35.57 1.59 -22.30
N PRO A 759 35.53 1.06 -23.54
CA PRO A 759 35.86 1.82 -24.74
C PRO A 759 34.61 2.52 -25.32
N HIS A 760 34.65 3.86 -25.38
CA HIS A 760 33.95 4.77 -26.30
C HIS A 760 32.39 4.84 -26.32
N PHE A 761 31.89 5.95 -25.73
CA PHE A 761 30.60 6.68 -25.81
C PHE A 761 29.54 6.34 -26.89
N ASP A 762 28.28 6.12 -26.45
CA ASP A 762 27.04 6.81 -26.90
C ASP A 762 25.78 6.21 -26.22
N SER A 763 25.59 6.48 -24.93
CA SER A 763 24.33 6.13 -24.21
C SER A 763 23.80 7.36 -23.49
N PRO A 764 22.57 7.85 -23.77
CA PRO A 764 21.99 8.90 -22.97
C PRO A 764 21.70 8.36 -21.57
N LEU A 765 22.17 9.10 -20.55
CA LEU A 765 21.94 8.85 -19.12
C LEU A 765 20.50 8.39 -18.80
N PRO A 766 20.28 7.59 -17.73
CA PRO A 766 19.05 7.73 -16.97
C PRO A 766 19.00 9.15 -16.39
N VAL A 767 18.04 9.94 -16.86
CA VAL A 767 17.79 11.34 -16.45
C VAL A 767 17.83 11.48 -14.92
N GLN A 768 18.68 12.39 -14.42
CA GLN A 768 18.71 12.78 -13.00
C GLN A 768 17.29 13.13 -12.52
N PRO A 769 16.79 12.55 -11.42
CA PRO A 769 15.63 13.11 -10.75
C PRO A 769 16.02 14.49 -10.21
N ARG A 770 15.25 15.53 -10.56
CA ARG A 770 15.45 16.88 -10.02
C ARG A 770 15.39 16.83 -8.49
N SER A 771 16.34 17.49 -7.83
CA SER A 771 16.35 17.73 -6.40
C SER A 771 15.01 18.30 -5.93
N LEU A 772 14.44 17.75 -4.87
CA LEU A 772 13.35 18.38 -4.13
C LEU A 772 13.86 19.71 -3.55
N PRO A 773 13.08 20.81 -3.58
CA PRO A 773 13.47 22.05 -2.94
C PRO A 773 13.57 21.84 -1.42
N SER A 774 14.71 22.23 -0.85
CA SER A 774 14.92 22.33 0.59
C SER A 774 13.98 23.38 1.18
N SER A 775 13.09 22.98 2.09
CA SER A 775 12.25 23.90 2.85
C SER A 775 13.08 24.59 3.95
N SER A 776 13.89 25.59 3.59
CA SER A 776 14.50 26.50 4.56
C SER A 776 14.94 27.82 3.91
N SER A 777 13.97 28.69 3.64
CA SER A 777 14.09 30.15 3.82
C SER A 777 12.77 30.79 3.40
N ALA A 778 11.95 31.16 4.38
CA ALA A 778 11.12 32.32 4.21
C ALA A 778 12.08 33.51 4.08
N ASP A 779 11.99 34.27 2.97
CA ASP A 779 11.98 35.73 3.04
C ASP A 779 11.76 36.39 1.66
N THR A 780 10.70 37.19 1.64
CA THR A 780 10.45 38.43 0.89
C THR A 780 10.51 38.47 -0.64
N LEU A 781 9.30 38.65 -1.20
CA LEU A 781 8.98 39.31 -2.47
C LEU A 781 9.68 40.66 -2.67
N THR A 782 10.28 40.88 -3.83
CA THR A 782 10.26 42.17 -4.53
C THR A 782 10.28 41.93 -6.04
N ASP A 783 9.34 42.61 -6.73
CA ASP A 783 9.16 42.68 -8.17
C ASP A 783 10.42 43.16 -8.92
N ASP A 784 10.70 42.59 -10.09
CA ASP A 784 11.24 43.38 -11.22
C ASP A 784 10.94 42.73 -12.59
N PRO A 785 10.36 43.46 -13.58
CA PRO A 785 9.91 42.90 -14.85
C PRO A 785 10.83 43.32 -16.00
N GLU A 786 11.85 42.53 -16.31
CA GLU A 786 12.54 42.62 -17.60
C GLU A 786 13.06 41.25 -18.02
N TYR A 787 12.39 40.59 -18.98
CA TYR A 787 13.08 39.89 -20.08
C TYR A 787 12.09 39.41 -21.14
N ALA A 788 11.54 40.35 -21.89
CA ALA A 788 10.99 40.08 -23.23
C ALA A 788 11.80 40.90 -24.22
N ARG A 789 12.80 40.30 -24.90
CA ARG A 789 13.24 40.72 -26.23
C ARG A 789 14.24 39.77 -26.88
N HIS A 790 13.91 39.46 -28.14
CA HIS A 790 14.76 39.03 -29.26
C HIS A 790 14.79 37.55 -29.67
N LYS A 791 13.81 37.23 -30.53
CA LYS A 791 14.03 36.41 -31.73
C LYS A 791 14.63 37.26 -32.86
N CYS A 792 15.44 36.58 -33.67
CA CYS A 792 15.66 36.72 -35.12
C CYS A 792 17.00 37.32 -35.61
N GLY A 793 17.68 36.54 -36.48
CA GLY A 793 18.84 36.94 -37.29
C GLY A 793 19.88 35.82 -37.42
N LYS A 794 19.63 34.77 -38.20
CA LYS A 794 20.01 34.58 -39.64
C LYS A 794 21.46 34.12 -39.86
N SER A 795 21.62 32.87 -40.30
CA SER A 795 22.10 32.49 -41.65
C SER A 795 21.70 31.06 -41.95
#